data_AF-A0A7J6G7Y4-F1
#
_entry.id   AF-A0A7J6G7Y4-F1
#
_cell.length_a   1.000
_cell.length_b   1.000
_cell.length_c   1.000
_cell.angle_alpha   90.00
_cell.angle_beta   90.00
_cell.angle_gamma   90.00
#
_symmetry.space_group_name_H-M   'P 1'
#
loop_
_entity.id
_entity.type
_entity.pdbx_description
1 polymer ?
#
loop_
_entity_poly.entity_id
_entity_poly.type
_entity_poly.pdbx_seq_one_letter_code
_entity_poly.pdbx_strand_id
1 'polypeptide(L)'
;MKSQSDDVLANSNNIDNDGKSKKSIPPYMKAISGSFGGIVEACCLQPIDVIKTRLQLDRTGNYKGIFHCGSTVCRTEGVPALWKGLTPFATHLTLKYALRMGSNAMLQSAFKDSETGKISNHGRLLSGFGAGVLEALVIVTPFEVVKIRLQQQKGLSTDLLKYKGPIHCARTIIREEGLRGLWSGAAPTVMRNGTNQAAMFTAKNAFDVVLWKKHEGDGKVLLPWQSMISGFLAGTAGPVCTGPFDVVKTRLMAQSREGGNLKYTGMIHAIKTIYAEEGLRALWKGLLPRLMRIPPGQAIMWTVADQLTEIVIVGSNGIVYWPCGYFKLDGIVALNPCSQRCRLIGFPNDYNMAIRAHVGVVRGRLRLVQFYRNSRKFVYKAWELVDEGDDNKMYSWNLSFVTMSDDEREEKELDLSSPEVVTKYKGAAEIVNKALQLVLSECKPKAKIVDLCEKGDSYIREQTGNMYKNAKKKIEKGVAFPTCISVNNTVCHFSPLASDESVLEDGDILKIDMGCHIDGFIAVVAHTHVLHEGPVTGRAADVIAAANTAAEVALRLVRPGKNNKDVTEAIQKVAAAYDCKIVEGVLSHQLKQFVIDGNKVVLSVSSPDTRVDDAEFEENEVYAIDIVTSTGDGKPKLLDEKQTTIYKRAVDKSYHLKMKASRFIFSEINQKFPIMPFTARALEEKRARLGLVECVNHDLLQPYPVLHEKPGDFVAHIKFTVLLMPNGSDRITSHSLQELQPTKTVEDPEIKAWLALATKSKKKGGGKKKKGKKGEKADESAAEATPMDATNGAESQG
;
A
#
# COMPACT_ATOMS: atom_id res chain seq x y z
N MET A 1 44.92 75.93 0.53
CA MET A 1 43.65 75.29 0.94
C MET A 1 43.64 73.91 0.28
N LYS A 2 44.35 72.90 0.79
CA LYS A 2 44.13 72.11 2.02
C LYS A 2 42.72 71.51 2.08
N SER A 3 42.52 70.40 1.38
CA SER A 3 42.00 69.13 1.93
C SER A 3 41.95 68.10 0.80
N GLN A 4 42.41 66.87 1.06
CA GLN A 4 42.54 65.71 0.14
C GLN A 4 43.93 65.48 -0.48
N SER A 5 44.99 65.67 0.31
CA SER A 5 46.36 65.23 -0.02
C SER A 5 46.86 64.05 0.84
N ASP A 6 45.97 63.33 1.53
CA ASP A 6 46.38 62.34 2.54
C ASP A 6 46.00 60.87 2.23
N ASP A 7 45.32 60.57 1.11
CA ASP A 7 44.85 59.19 0.82
C ASP A 7 45.73 58.38 -0.16
N VAL A 8 46.96 58.84 -0.46
CA VAL A 8 47.81 58.21 -1.50
C VAL A 8 48.82 57.18 -0.96
N LEU A 9 48.91 56.95 0.36
CA LEU A 9 50.03 56.15 0.91
C LEU A 9 49.68 54.89 1.73
N ALA A 10 48.45 54.40 1.71
CA ALA A 10 48.12 53.15 2.43
C ALA A 10 47.25 52.19 1.59
N ASN A 11 47.89 51.40 0.71
CA ASN A 11 47.59 49.97 0.50
C ASN A 11 48.37 49.41 -0.71
N SER A 12 49.68 49.20 -0.54
CA SER A 12 50.55 48.57 -1.54
C SER A 12 50.73 47.05 -1.37
N ASN A 13 49.94 46.34 -0.56
CA ASN A 13 50.26 44.96 -0.17
C ASN A 13 49.17 43.90 -0.49
N ASN A 14 48.60 43.90 -1.70
CA ASN A 14 47.74 42.76 -2.12
C ASN A 14 47.69 42.50 -3.64
N ILE A 15 48.85 42.53 -4.31
CA ILE A 15 48.97 42.22 -5.74
C ILE A 15 49.77 40.91 -5.87
N ASP A 16 49.16 39.85 -6.40
CA ASP A 16 49.91 38.70 -6.95
C ASP A 16 50.49 39.14 -8.32
N ASN A 17 51.61 38.54 -8.76
CA ASN A 17 52.43 38.88 -9.94
C ASN A 17 51.72 39.01 -11.31
N ASP A 18 50.39 38.87 -11.39
CA ASP A 18 49.56 38.99 -12.60
C ASP A 18 48.47 40.08 -12.51
N GLY A 19 48.50 40.97 -11.51
CA GLY A 19 47.66 42.18 -11.49
C GLY A 19 46.13 41.96 -11.41
N LYS A 20 45.66 40.78 -11.01
CA LYS A 20 44.22 40.50 -10.82
C LYS A 20 43.82 40.51 -9.35
N SER A 21 42.77 41.26 -9.00
CA SER A 21 42.23 41.29 -7.63
C SER A 21 41.68 39.91 -7.23
N LYS A 22 42.04 39.43 -6.03
CA LYS A 22 41.52 38.18 -5.45
C LYS A 22 40.01 38.29 -5.22
N LYS A 23 39.20 37.78 -6.15
CA LYS A 23 37.73 37.76 -6.01
C LYS A 23 37.32 36.82 -4.87
N SER A 24 36.80 37.39 -3.78
CA SER A 24 36.27 36.60 -2.65
C SER A 24 34.91 35.99 -3.01
N ILE A 25 34.70 34.70 -2.72
CA ILE A 25 33.44 34.00 -3.01
C ILE A 25 32.31 34.57 -2.13
N PRO A 26 31.19 35.05 -2.71
CA PRO A 26 30.12 35.67 -1.95
C PRO A 26 29.35 34.65 -1.07
N PRO A 27 28.82 35.07 0.10
CA PRO A 27 28.20 34.16 1.08
C PRO A 27 27.03 33.32 0.54
N TYR A 28 26.21 33.86 -0.36
CA TYR A 28 25.07 33.15 -0.94
C TYR A 28 25.51 31.96 -1.81
N MET A 29 26.66 32.06 -2.49
CA MET A 29 27.21 30.96 -3.29
C MET A 29 27.68 29.81 -2.41
N LYS A 30 28.25 30.10 -1.24
CA LYS A 30 28.60 29.08 -0.24
C LYS A 30 27.35 28.40 0.36
N ALA A 31 26.24 29.13 0.51
CA ALA A 31 24.97 28.55 0.94
C ALA A 31 24.35 27.63 -0.12
N ILE A 32 24.42 28.01 -1.40
CA ILE A 32 23.93 27.18 -2.52
C ILE A 32 24.79 25.92 -2.67
N SER A 33 26.11 26.03 -2.63
CA SER A 33 27.00 24.86 -2.74
C SER A 33 26.80 23.89 -1.57
N GLY A 34 26.61 24.41 -0.35
CA GLY A 34 26.22 23.61 0.81
C GLY A 34 24.86 22.91 0.67
N SER A 35 23.89 23.58 0.05
CA SER A 35 22.54 23.03 -0.21
C SER A 35 22.59 21.83 -1.15
N PHE A 36 23.35 21.92 -2.24
CA PHE A 36 23.58 20.81 -3.17
C PHE A 36 24.37 19.67 -2.52
N GLY A 37 25.41 19.99 -1.75
CA GLY A 37 26.15 18.99 -0.97
C GLY A 37 25.25 18.21 -0.02
N GLY A 38 24.28 18.89 0.61
CA GLY A 38 23.27 18.26 1.46
C GLY A 38 22.33 17.28 0.73
N ILE A 39 21.96 17.59 -0.52
CA ILE A 39 21.12 16.70 -1.34
C ILE A 39 21.91 15.45 -1.73
N VAL A 40 23.16 15.61 -2.17
CA VAL A 40 24.02 14.48 -2.55
C VAL A 40 24.33 13.60 -1.34
N GLU A 41 24.63 14.20 -0.19
CA GLU A 41 24.77 13.48 1.08
C GLU A 41 23.51 12.67 1.38
N ALA A 42 22.33 13.29 1.26
CA ALA A 42 21.07 12.61 1.54
C ALA A 42 20.87 11.40 0.63
N CYS A 43 21.11 11.55 -0.68
CA CYS A 43 20.97 10.46 -1.65
C CYS A 43 21.93 9.30 -1.38
N CYS A 44 23.17 9.58 -0.98
CA CYS A 44 24.17 8.56 -0.73
C CYS A 44 24.01 7.86 0.63
N LEU A 45 23.60 8.59 1.68
CA LEU A 45 23.57 8.06 3.05
C LEU A 45 22.20 7.59 3.53
N GLN A 46 21.12 7.84 2.78
CA GLN A 46 19.79 7.36 3.13
C GLN A 46 19.73 5.84 3.44
N PRO A 47 20.41 4.95 2.69
CA PRO A 47 20.45 3.52 3.02
C PRO A 47 21.01 3.23 4.41
N ILE A 48 22.10 3.89 4.79
CA ILE A 48 22.75 3.73 6.09
C ILE A 48 21.81 4.24 7.20
N ASP A 49 21.10 5.33 6.95
CA ASP A 49 20.14 5.87 7.91
C ASP A 49 18.92 4.98 8.10
N VAL A 50 18.38 4.40 7.03
CA VAL A 50 17.28 3.43 7.12
C VAL A 50 17.71 2.19 7.91
N ILE A 51 18.92 1.67 7.66
CA ILE A 51 19.44 0.51 8.40
C ILE A 51 19.67 0.86 9.87
N LYS A 52 20.30 1.99 10.16
CA LYS A 52 20.54 2.46 11.53
C LYS A 52 19.23 2.65 12.30
N THR A 53 18.26 3.31 11.70
CA THR A 53 16.98 3.60 12.37
C THR A 53 16.20 2.33 12.66
N ARG A 54 16.15 1.37 11.73
CA ARG A 54 15.53 0.06 11.94
C ARG A 54 16.23 -0.74 13.04
N LEU A 55 17.56 -0.75 13.05
CA LEU A 55 18.34 -1.42 14.09
C LEU A 55 18.13 -0.78 15.47
N GLN A 56 17.99 0.55 15.54
CA GLN A 56 17.68 1.27 16.79
C GLN A 56 16.25 1.07 17.28
N LEU A 57 15.30 0.83 16.37
CA LEU A 57 13.90 0.60 16.69
C LEU A 57 13.60 -0.88 17.01
N ASP A 58 14.49 -1.79 16.65
CA ASP A 58 14.36 -3.21 16.92
C ASP A 58 14.57 -3.52 18.41
N ARG A 59 13.47 -3.61 19.15
CA ARG A 59 13.43 -4.03 20.56
C ARG A 59 13.33 -5.54 20.73
N THR A 60 13.12 -6.26 19.63
CA THR A 60 12.80 -7.69 19.58
C THR A 60 14.01 -8.56 19.21
N GLY A 61 15.11 -7.95 18.77
CA GLY A 61 16.33 -8.65 18.37
C GLY A 61 16.21 -9.38 17.03
N ASN A 62 15.32 -8.91 16.15
CA ASN A 62 15.11 -9.47 14.81
C ASN A 62 16.34 -9.27 13.90
N TYR A 63 17.17 -8.26 14.18
CA TYR A 63 18.37 -7.97 13.42
C TYR A 63 19.63 -8.30 14.22
N LYS A 64 20.42 -9.25 13.73
CA LYS A 64 21.71 -9.67 14.34
C LYS A 64 22.85 -8.66 14.13
N GLY A 65 22.61 -7.58 13.38
CA GLY A 65 23.58 -6.56 13.07
C GLY A 65 23.19 -5.70 11.87
N ILE A 66 24.04 -4.73 11.53
CA ILE A 66 23.81 -3.73 10.47
C ILE A 66 23.69 -4.41 9.09
N PHE A 67 24.61 -5.32 8.75
CA PHE A 67 24.58 -6.05 7.47
C PHE A 67 23.36 -6.97 7.36
N HIS A 68 23.00 -7.66 8.46
CA HIS A 68 21.81 -8.49 8.50
C HIS A 68 20.55 -7.65 8.30
N CYS A 69 20.43 -6.51 9.00
CA CYS A 69 19.32 -5.57 8.81
C CYS A 69 19.24 -5.08 7.35
N GLY A 70 20.34 -4.65 6.74
CA GLY A 70 20.34 -4.18 5.34
C GLY A 70 19.93 -5.27 4.34
N SER A 71 20.50 -6.46 4.47
CA SER A 71 20.17 -7.61 3.63
C SER A 71 18.71 -8.04 3.78
N THR A 72 18.20 -8.09 5.01
CA THR A 72 16.79 -8.39 5.27
C THR A 72 15.88 -7.36 4.62
N VAL A 73 16.16 -6.06 4.77
CA VAL A 73 15.34 -4.99 4.15
C VAL A 73 15.30 -5.12 2.63
N CYS A 74 16.45 -5.36 1.99
CA CYS A 74 16.49 -5.57 0.54
C CYS A 74 15.70 -6.82 0.11
N ARG A 75 15.76 -7.91 0.89
CA ARG A 75 15.10 -9.18 0.58
C ARG A 75 13.59 -9.15 0.83
N THR A 76 13.13 -8.42 1.86
CA THR A 76 11.72 -8.40 2.26
C THR A 76 10.93 -7.24 1.64
N GLU A 77 11.56 -6.08 1.43
CA GLU A 77 10.88 -4.87 0.95
C GLU A 77 11.42 -4.34 -0.39
N GLY A 78 12.47 -4.97 -0.92
CA GLY A 78 13.13 -4.55 -2.15
C GLY A 78 14.17 -3.44 -1.94
N VAL A 79 15.07 -3.29 -2.91
CA VAL A 79 16.15 -2.28 -2.91
C VAL A 79 15.64 -0.85 -2.72
N PRO A 80 14.52 -0.40 -3.33
CA PRO A 80 14.01 0.96 -3.12
C PRO A 80 13.63 1.28 -1.68
N ALA A 81 13.41 0.27 -0.83
CA ALA A 81 13.08 0.46 0.57
C ALA A 81 14.21 1.15 1.36
N LEU A 82 15.46 1.03 0.92
CA LEU A 82 16.62 1.71 1.51
C LEU A 82 16.58 3.23 1.33
N TRP A 83 15.79 3.75 0.38
CA TRP A 83 15.62 5.20 0.16
C TRP A 83 14.29 5.74 0.69
N LYS A 84 13.54 4.95 1.46
CA LYS A 84 12.30 5.42 2.12
C LYS A 84 12.61 6.58 3.06
N GLY A 85 11.90 7.69 2.88
CA GLY A 85 12.10 8.90 3.69
C GLY A 85 13.16 9.87 3.16
N LEU A 86 13.67 9.68 1.94
CA LEU A 86 14.68 10.56 1.34
C LEU A 86 14.21 12.02 1.26
N THR A 87 12.96 12.29 0.87
CA THR A 87 12.45 13.66 0.72
C THR A 87 12.51 14.49 2.00
N PRO A 88 11.88 14.08 3.13
CA PRO A 88 11.96 14.85 4.37
C PRO A 88 13.39 14.95 4.90
N PHE A 89 14.22 13.94 4.64
CA PHE A 89 15.62 13.93 5.03
C PHE A 89 16.47 14.92 4.22
N ALA A 90 16.36 14.89 2.90
CA ALA A 90 17.03 15.82 1.99
C ALA A 90 16.61 17.26 2.28
N THR A 91 15.31 17.54 2.45
CA THR A 91 14.82 18.88 2.80
C THR A 91 15.45 19.38 4.12
N HIS A 92 15.53 18.54 5.14
CA HIS A 92 16.17 18.90 6.41
C HIS A 92 17.67 19.21 6.22
N LEU A 93 18.41 18.35 5.49
CA LEU A 93 19.84 18.55 5.24
C LEU A 93 20.11 19.82 4.43
N THR A 94 19.32 20.07 3.39
CA THR A 94 19.43 21.26 2.54
C THR A 94 19.24 22.53 3.36
N LEU A 95 18.16 22.66 4.13
CA LEU A 95 17.93 23.84 4.98
C LEU A 95 19.04 24.04 6.01
N LYS A 96 19.48 22.93 6.62
CA LYS A 96 20.54 22.94 7.64
C LYS A 96 21.86 23.44 7.05
N TYR A 97 22.30 22.90 5.92
CA TYR A 97 23.59 23.28 5.32
C TYR A 97 23.55 24.67 4.67
N ALA A 98 22.42 25.08 4.10
CA ALA A 98 22.23 26.44 3.62
C ALA A 98 22.49 27.46 4.73
N LEU A 99 21.81 27.29 5.87
CA LEU A 99 21.95 28.19 7.00
C LEU A 99 23.35 28.11 7.61
N ARG A 100 23.92 26.91 7.76
CA ARG A 100 25.27 26.73 8.30
C ARG A 100 26.33 27.43 7.47
N MET A 101 26.39 27.15 6.17
CA MET A 101 27.46 27.68 5.32
C MET A 101 27.27 29.17 5.05
N GLY A 102 26.02 29.64 4.94
CA GLY A 102 25.71 31.06 4.81
C GLY A 102 26.07 31.86 6.07
N SER A 103 25.63 31.42 7.25
CA SER A 103 25.91 32.12 8.52
C SER A 103 27.39 32.08 8.90
N ASN A 104 28.06 30.95 8.69
CA ASN A 104 29.50 30.87 8.94
C ASN A 104 30.28 31.78 7.99
N ALA A 105 29.90 31.89 6.71
CA ALA A 105 30.55 32.80 5.77
C ALA A 105 30.38 34.28 6.19
N MET A 106 29.18 34.66 6.64
CA MET A 106 28.88 36.00 7.14
C MET A 106 29.66 36.32 8.44
N LEU A 107 29.66 35.41 9.40
CA LEU A 107 30.37 35.61 10.67
C LEU A 107 31.89 35.65 10.45
N GLN A 108 32.43 34.78 9.59
CA GLN A 108 33.85 34.84 9.23
C GLN A 108 34.20 36.16 8.56
N SER A 109 33.35 36.72 7.69
CA SER A 109 33.62 38.05 7.10
C SER A 109 33.66 39.17 8.13
N ALA A 110 32.92 39.06 9.23
CA ALA A 110 32.95 40.04 10.32
C ALA A 110 34.19 39.92 11.22
N PHE A 111 34.81 38.74 11.31
CA PHE A 111 36.02 38.47 12.09
C PHE A 111 37.32 38.53 11.27
N LYS A 112 37.24 38.93 10.00
CA LYS A 112 38.43 39.16 9.17
C LYS A 112 39.10 40.47 9.59
N ASP A 113 40.41 40.41 9.76
CA ASP A 113 41.22 41.58 10.00
C ASP A 113 41.32 42.43 8.72
N SER A 114 41.07 43.74 8.85
CA SER A 114 40.95 44.68 7.72
C SER A 114 42.28 44.91 7.01
N GLU A 115 43.41 44.67 7.68
CA GLU A 115 44.76 44.89 7.11
C GLU A 115 45.37 43.62 6.51
N THR A 116 45.15 42.46 7.13
CA THR A 116 45.80 41.19 6.70
C THR A 116 44.90 40.27 5.88
N GLY A 117 43.57 40.51 5.88
CA GLY A 117 42.58 39.67 5.20
C GLY A 117 42.49 38.23 5.73
N LYS A 118 43.26 37.89 6.77
CA LYS A 118 43.32 36.58 7.42
C LYS A 118 42.41 36.56 8.64
N ILE A 119 41.89 35.38 8.96
CA ILE A 119 41.08 35.17 10.16
C ILE A 119 41.92 34.41 11.20
N SER A 120 41.90 34.87 12.45
CA SER A 120 42.62 34.23 13.55
C SER A 120 41.99 32.87 13.89
N ASN A 121 42.76 31.94 14.48
CA ASN A 121 42.22 30.64 14.90
C ASN A 121 41.08 30.79 15.92
N HIS A 122 41.16 31.80 16.80
CA HIS A 122 40.07 32.15 17.72
C HIS A 122 38.86 32.72 16.98
N GLY A 123 39.06 33.58 15.98
CA GLY A 123 37.99 34.10 15.12
C GLY A 123 37.25 32.98 14.38
N ARG A 124 37.95 31.95 13.90
CA ARG A 124 37.35 30.76 13.28
C ARG A 124 36.52 29.93 14.25
N LEU A 125 37.04 29.73 15.46
CA LEU A 125 36.35 28.98 16.51
C LEU A 125 35.07 29.69 16.93
N LEU A 126 35.14 31.00 17.13
CA LEU A 126 34.00 31.85 17.50
C LEU A 126 32.97 31.96 16.36
N SER A 127 33.41 32.09 15.10
CA SER A 127 32.50 32.12 13.95
C SER A 127 31.79 30.78 13.76
N GLY A 128 32.52 29.67 13.90
CA GLY A 128 31.97 28.31 13.82
C GLY A 128 30.98 28.02 14.95
N PHE A 129 31.30 28.44 16.18
CA PHE A 129 30.40 28.34 17.31
C PHE A 129 29.14 29.19 17.12
N GLY A 130 29.29 30.45 16.69
CA GLY A 130 28.18 31.36 16.42
C GLY A 130 27.24 30.87 15.32
N ALA A 131 27.78 30.30 14.24
CA ALA A 131 27.00 29.65 13.19
C ALA A 131 26.20 28.45 13.73
N GLY A 132 26.82 27.64 14.60
CA GLY A 132 26.16 26.52 15.27
C GLY A 132 25.07 26.96 16.26
N VAL A 133 25.24 28.09 16.95
CA VAL A 133 24.23 28.69 17.82
C VAL A 133 23.03 29.17 17.00
N LEU A 134 23.27 29.88 15.90
CA LEU A 134 22.19 30.36 15.03
C LEU A 134 21.41 29.20 14.40
N GLU A 135 22.11 28.16 13.91
CA GLU A 135 21.51 26.92 13.42
C GLU A 135 20.64 26.26 14.51
N ALA A 136 21.17 26.17 15.73
CA ALA A 136 20.48 25.59 16.88
C ALA A 136 19.19 26.35 17.20
N LEU A 137 19.23 27.68 17.25
CA LEU A 137 18.11 28.50 17.70
C LEU A 137 17.03 28.67 16.63
N VAL A 138 17.41 28.86 15.36
CA VAL A 138 16.46 29.22 14.29
C VAL A 138 15.76 27.98 13.72
N ILE A 139 16.49 26.89 13.54
CA ILE A 139 15.97 25.71 12.84
C ILE A 139 15.87 24.51 13.78
N VAL A 140 16.94 24.16 14.49
CA VAL A 140 16.98 22.84 15.15
C VAL A 140 16.05 22.77 16.35
N THR A 141 16.10 23.75 17.26
CA THR A 141 15.34 23.72 18.51
C THR A 141 13.81 23.71 18.30
N PRO A 142 13.20 24.66 17.54
CA PRO A 142 11.74 24.67 17.37
C PRO A 142 11.21 23.40 16.66
N PHE A 143 11.94 22.88 15.66
CA PHE A 143 11.55 21.66 14.97
C PHE A 143 11.73 20.41 15.84
N GLU A 144 12.81 20.33 16.62
CA GLU A 144 13.05 19.21 17.54
C GLU A 144 12.00 19.16 18.66
N VAL A 145 11.61 20.30 19.25
CA VAL A 145 10.59 20.36 20.30
C VAL A 145 9.24 19.84 19.80
N VAL A 146 8.80 20.31 18.62
CA VAL A 146 7.56 19.84 17.99
C VAL A 146 7.62 18.34 17.70
N LYS A 147 8.74 17.86 17.15
CA LYS A 147 8.95 16.44 16.84
C LYS A 147 8.90 15.57 18.11
N ILE A 148 9.61 15.96 19.17
CA ILE A 148 9.68 15.20 20.42
C ILE A 148 8.31 15.12 21.08
N ARG A 149 7.57 16.24 21.17
CA ARG A 149 6.23 16.28 21.79
C ARG A 149 5.20 15.44 21.03
N LEU A 150 5.25 15.44 19.69
CA LEU A 150 4.42 14.54 18.87
C LEU A 150 4.78 13.07 19.09
N GLN A 151 6.07 12.75 19.19
CA GLN A 151 6.54 11.38 19.41
C GLN A 151 6.28 10.86 20.84
N GLN A 152 6.09 11.76 21.81
CA GLN A 152 5.77 11.41 23.20
C GLN A 152 4.30 11.08 23.42
N GLN A 153 3.38 11.47 22.53
CA GLN A 153 1.98 11.07 22.64
C GLN A 153 1.81 9.59 22.30
N LYS A 154 1.43 8.77 23.29
CA LYS A 154 1.13 7.34 23.11
C LYS A 154 -0.25 7.02 23.66
N GLY A 155 -1.05 6.26 22.88
CA GLY A 155 -2.15 5.46 23.41
C GLY A 155 -3.52 6.13 23.61
N LEU A 156 -3.77 7.34 23.09
CA LEU A 156 -5.10 7.96 23.14
C LEU A 156 -5.75 8.00 21.74
N SER A 157 -7.07 7.86 21.66
CA SER A 157 -7.86 7.94 20.42
C SER A 157 -7.66 9.29 19.72
N THR A 158 -7.92 9.35 18.42
CA THR A 158 -7.71 10.54 17.57
C THR A 158 -8.40 11.81 18.10
N ASP A 159 -9.52 11.63 18.82
CA ASP A 159 -10.27 12.72 19.46
C ASP A 159 -9.67 13.19 20.79
N LEU A 160 -8.89 12.34 21.46
CA LEU A 160 -8.21 12.62 22.73
C LEU A 160 -6.72 13.01 22.56
N LEU A 161 -6.21 13.04 21.32
CA LEU A 161 -4.85 13.51 21.05
C LEU A 161 -4.74 15.02 21.25
N LYS A 162 -3.94 15.43 22.25
CA LYS A 162 -3.57 16.83 22.49
C LYS A 162 -3.01 17.55 21.25
N TYR A 163 -2.17 16.88 20.46
CA TYR A 163 -1.64 17.42 19.20
C TYR A 163 -2.12 16.60 17.99
N LYS A 164 -2.88 17.22 17.08
CA LYS A 164 -3.46 16.59 15.87
C LYS A 164 -2.53 16.61 14.64
N GLY A 165 -1.33 17.15 14.79
CA GLY A 165 -0.31 17.26 13.73
C GLY A 165 0.79 18.28 14.08
N PRO A 166 1.83 18.45 13.24
CA PRO A 166 2.97 19.31 13.55
C PRO A 166 2.65 20.79 13.72
N ILE A 167 1.79 21.32 12.85
CA ILE A 167 1.35 22.72 12.92
C ILE A 167 0.43 22.93 14.13
N HIS A 168 -0.47 21.98 14.39
CA HIS A 168 -1.33 22.01 15.58
C HIS A 168 -0.49 21.94 16.85
N CYS A 169 0.51 21.06 16.90
CA CYS A 169 1.46 20.95 18.01
C CYS A 169 2.17 22.28 18.28
N ALA A 170 2.77 22.88 17.25
CA ALA A 170 3.45 24.17 17.37
C ALA A 170 2.50 25.27 17.88
N ARG A 171 1.28 25.35 17.35
CA ARG A 171 0.26 26.33 17.77
C ARG A 171 -0.19 26.10 19.22
N THR A 172 -0.40 24.85 19.62
CA THR A 172 -0.78 24.50 21.00
C THR A 172 0.35 24.84 21.98
N ILE A 173 1.61 24.59 21.64
CA ILE A 173 2.76 24.96 22.48
C ILE A 173 2.81 26.48 22.68
N ILE A 174 2.67 27.26 21.59
CA ILE A 174 2.66 28.72 21.69
C ILE A 174 1.50 29.22 22.55
N ARG A 175 0.32 28.59 22.44
CA ARG A 175 -0.88 28.96 23.20
C ARG A 175 -0.78 28.63 24.69
N GLU A 176 -0.18 27.50 25.05
CA GLU A 176 -0.16 27.01 26.44
C GLU A 176 1.11 27.42 27.21
N GLU A 177 2.26 27.47 26.54
CA GLU A 177 3.57 27.73 27.17
C GLU A 177 4.20 29.05 26.70
N GLY A 178 3.51 29.78 25.82
CA GLY A 178 4.03 30.97 25.17
C GLY A 178 5.07 30.66 24.10
N LEU A 179 5.52 31.72 23.41
CA LEU A 179 6.49 31.61 22.31
C LEU A 179 7.80 30.92 22.75
N ARG A 180 8.24 31.13 23.99
CA ARG A 180 9.46 30.52 24.56
C ARG A 180 9.37 29.00 24.71
N GLY A 181 8.16 28.41 24.72
CA GLY A 181 7.97 26.96 24.79
C GLY A 181 8.61 26.20 23.63
N LEU A 182 8.70 26.80 22.44
CA LEU A 182 9.40 26.22 21.28
C LEU A 182 10.92 26.15 21.43
N TRP A 183 11.48 26.86 22.41
CA TRP A 183 12.92 26.85 22.75
C TRP A 183 13.23 26.09 24.04
N SER A 184 12.28 25.28 24.53
CA SER A 184 12.52 24.38 25.66
C SER A 184 13.62 23.38 25.31
N GLY A 185 14.78 23.47 26.00
CA GLY A 185 15.97 22.70 25.67
C GLY A 185 16.96 23.38 24.70
N ALA A 186 16.86 24.70 24.49
CA ALA A 186 17.80 25.45 23.65
C ALA A 186 19.25 25.35 24.14
N ALA A 187 19.51 25.46 25.45
CA ALA A 187 20.86 25.42 26.02
C ALA A 187 21.67 24.14 25.65
N PRO A 188 21.16 22.91 25.85
CA PRO A 188 21.86 21.70 25.40
C PRO A 188 22.01 21.60 23.88
N THR A 189 21.06 22.12 23.11
CA THR A 189 21.14 22.10 21.63
C THR A 189 22.18 23.09 21.10
N VAL A 190 22.27 24.28 21.71
CA VAL A 190 23.29 25.30 21.41
C VAL A 190 24.69 24.77 21.72
N MET A 191 24.91 24.19 22.90
CA MET A 191 26.21 23.62 23.27
C MET A 191 26.64 22.51 22.31
N ARG A 192 25.74 21.57 22.02
CA ARG A 192 26.01 20.47 21.09
C ARG A 192 26.35 20.98 19.69
N ASN A 193 25.50 21.82 19.10
CA ASN A 193 25.70 22.27 17.71
C ASN A 193 26.87 23.25 17.59
N GLY A 194 26.97 24.21 18.51
CA GLY A 194 28.08 25.18 18.56
C GLY A 194 29.43 24.48 18.67
N THR A 195 29.59 23.56 19.63
CA THR A 195 30.85 22.82 19.80
C THR A 195 31.14 21.89 18.61
N ASN A 196 30.12 21.25 18.03
CA ASN A 196 30.31 20.41 16.84
C ASN A 196 30.85 21.23 15.65
N GLN A 197 30.30 22.42 15.39
CA GLN A 197 30.75 23.25 14.28
C GLN A 197 32.13 23.86 14.55
N ALA A 198 32.37 24.36 15.77
CA ALA A 198 33.67 24.88 16.17
C ALA A 198 34.79 23.83 15.97
N ALA A 199 34.58 22.61 16.48
CA ALA A 199 35.55 21.53 16.32
C ALA A 199 35.73 21.14 14.84
N MET A 200 34.65 21.05 14.07
CA MET A 200 34.70 20.59 12.68
C MET A 200 35.40 21.59 11.75
N PHE A 201 35.08 22.89 11.84
CA PHE A 201 35.71 23.90 10.97
C PHE A 201 37.19 24.11 11.33
N THR A 202 37.52 24.10 12.62
CA THR A 202 38.92 24.20 13.05
C THR A 202 39.72 22.97 12.64
N ALA A 203 39.16 21.76 12.81
CA ALA A 203 39.81 20.53 12.39
C ALA A 203 40.01 20.46 10.87
N LYS A 204 38.98 20.85 10.08
CA LYS A 204 39.09 20.89 8.61
C LYS A 204 40.23 21.77 8.14
N ASN A 205 40.31 22.99 8.67
CA ASN A 205 41.39 23.91 8.33
C ASN A 205 42.77 23.40 8.79
N ALA A 206 42.87 22.81 9.99
CA ALA A 206 44.12 22.23 10.47
C ALA A 206 44.59 21.08 9.57
N PHE A 207 43.69 20.18 9.15
CA PHE A 207 44.02 19.09 8.23
C PHE A 207 44.37 19.61 6.83
N ASP A 208 43.73 20.66 6.35
CA ASP A 208 44.06 21.26 5.04
C ASP A 208 45.45 21.89 5.03
N VAL A 209 45.86 22.52 6.13
CA VAL A 209 47.22 23.07 6.29
C VAL A 209 48.25 21.95 6.44
N VAL A 210 47.99 20.96 7.31
CA VAL A 210 48.96 19.89 7.64
C VAL A 210 49.16 18.91 6.49
N LEU A 211 48.08 18.44 5.87
CA LEU A 211 48.14 17.42 4.83
C LEU A 211 48.41 17.99 3.44
N TRP A 212 47.93 19.22 3.17
CA TRP A 212 47.89 19.77 1.82
C TRP A 212 48.54 21.15 1.67
N LYS A 213 49.14 21.70 2.75
CA LYS A 213 49.79 23.03 2.78
C LYS A 213 48.91 24.16 2.22
N LYS A 214 47.58 24.03 2.32
CA LYS A 214 46.63 25.01 1.82
C LYS A 214 46.37 26.07 2.88
N HIS A 215 46.69 27.33 2.58
CA HIS A 215 46.33 28.47 3.43
C HIS A 215 45.13 29.21 2.84
N GLU A 216 44.26 29.75 3.72
CA GLU A 216 43.14 30.58 3.29
C GLU A 216 43.64 31.84 2.58
N GLY A 217 43.16 32.06 1.35
CA GLY A 217 43.57 33.19 0.50
C GLY A 217 44.54 32.82 -0.64
N ASP A 218 45.03 31.58 -0.67
CA ASP A 218 45.97 31.10 -1.70
C ASP A 218 45.30 30.81 -3.07
N GLY A 219 43.97 30.89 -3.16
CA GLY A 219 43.21 30.49 -4.37
C GLY A 219 43.27 28.99 -4.71
N LYS A 220 44.08 28.20 -3.99
CA LYS A 220 44.26 26.77 -4.20
C LYS A 220 42.98 25.98 -3.87
N VAL A 221 42.36 25.41 -4.89
CA VAL A 221 41.26 24.45 -4.75
C VAL A 221 41.87 23.07 -4.53
N LEU A 222 41.37 22.32 -3.54
CA LEU A 222 41.83 20.95 -3.29
C LEU A 222 41.15 20.01 -4.29
N LEU A 223 41.85 18.96 -4.71
CA LEU A 223 41.26 17.94 -5.55
C LEU A 223 40.11 17.23 -4.79
N PRO A 224 39.07 16.73 -5.48
CA PRO A 224 37.87 16.12 -4.87
C PRO A 224 38.17 15.11 -3.76
N TRP A 225 39.17 14.25 -3.97
CA TRP A 225 39.58 13.21 -3.03
C TRP A 225 40.35 13.77 -1.81
N GLN A 226 41.10 14.87 -1.97
CA GLN A 226 41.80 15.56 -0.88
C GLN A 226 40.79 16.28 0.04
N SER A 227 39.78 16.92 -0.55
CA SER A 227 38.65 17.48 0.18
C SER A 227 37.83 16.42 0.91
N MET A 228 37.69 15.23 0.30
CA MET A 228 36.99 14.10 0.91
C MET A 228 37.72 13.60 2.17
N ILE A 229 39.04 13.40 2.10
CA ILE A 229 39.85 12.92 3.24
C ILE A 229 39.84 13.94 4.39
N SER A 230 40.08 15.21 4.08
CA SER A 230 40.06 16.28 5.08
C SER A 230 38.67 16.48 5.67
N GLY A 231 37.61 16.37 4.86
CA GLY A 231 36.21 16.39 5.30
C GLY A 231 35.84 15.21 6.21
N PHE A 232 36.33 14.00 5.88
CA PHE A 232 36.14 12.80 6.70
C PHE A 232 36.84 12.94 8.07
N LEU A 233 38.12 13.34 8.09
CA LEU A 233 38.89 13.52 9.32
C LEU A 233 38.32 14.65 10.20
N ALA A 234 37.86 15.74 9.60
CA ALA A 234 37.15 16.79 10.34
C ALA A 234 35.80 16.28 10.90
N GLY A 235 35.12 15.42 10.15
CA GLY A 235 33.84 14.83 10.52
C GLY A 235 33.91 13.82 11.68
N THR A 236 35.10 13.30 12.03
CA THR A 236 35.29 12.44 13.21
C THR A 236 35.50 13.24 14.50
N ALA A 237 36.15 14.41 14.42
CA ALA A 237 36.43 15.26 15.58
C ALA A 237 35.15 15.76 16.26
N GLY A 238 34.14 16.17 15.48
CA GLY A 238 32.88 16.70 16.00
C GLY A 238 32.14 15.73 16.95
N PRO A 239 31.80 14.49 16.52
CA PRO A 239 31.14 13.49 17.37
C PRO A 239 31.95 13.08 18.60
N VAL A 240 33.29 13.10 18.51
CA VAL A 240 34.17 12.77 19.64
C VAL A 240 34.10 13.87 20.69
N CYS A 241 34.20 15.15 20.30
CA CYS A 241 34.10 16.28 21.23
C CYS A 241 32.70 16.46 21.81
N THR A 242 31.65 16.10 21.06
CA THR A 242 30.25 16.29 21.47
C THR A 242 29.59 15.08 22.11
N GLY A 243 30.32 13.97 22.23
CA GLY A 243 29.89 12.73 22.89
C GLY A 243 29.16 12.97 24.21
N PRO A 244 29.79 13.64 25.20
CA PRO A 244 29.21 13.88 26.52
C PRO A 244 27.90 14.69 26.47
N PHE A 245 27.87 15.75 25.65
CA PHE A 245 26.68 16.61 25.53
C PHE A 245 25.50 15.89 24.90
N ASP A 246 25.74 15.02 23.93
CA ASP A 246 24.69 14.20 23.30
C ASP A 246 24.12 13.15 24.27
N VAL A 247 24.94 12.49 25.08
CA VAL A 247 24.46 11.52 26.08
C VAL A 247 23.63 12.23 27.16
N VAL A 248 24.07 13.41 27.59
CA VAL A 248 23.35 14.22 28.58
C VAL A 248 22.03 14.74 27.99
N LYS A 249 22.03 15.25 26.75
CA LYS A 249 20.82 15.68 26.04
C LYS A 249 19.80 14.54 25.95
N THR A 250 20.23 13.37 25.50
CA THR A 250 19.32 12.22 25.33
C THR A 250 18.72 11.73 26.64
N ARG A 251 19.48 11.71 27.74
CA ARG A 251 18.98 11.30 29.07
C ARG A 251 18.08 12.35 29.71
N LEU A 252 18.44 13.63 29.60
CA LEU A 252 17.60 14.74 30.08
C LEU A 252 16.26 14.82 29.32
N MET A 253 16.25 14.47 28.04
CA MET A 253 15.02 14.42 27.24
C MET A 253 14.21 13.14 27.44
N ALA A 254 14.81 12.07 27.96
CA ALA A 254 14.17 10.78 28.18
C ALA A 254 13.61 10.58 29.60
N GLN A 255 14.05 11.37 30.60
CA GLN A 255 13.55 11.26 31.97
C GLN A 255 12.06 11.66 32.07
N SER A 256 11.27 10.83 32.74
CA SER A 256 9.87 11.09 33.08
C SER A 256 9.74 11.36 34.58
N ARG A 257 8.72 12.11 34.99
CA ARG A 257 8.53 12.53 36.38
C ARG A 257 7.86 11.40 37.18
N GLU A 258 8.63 10.41 37.61
CA GLU A 258 8.15 9.35 38.52
C GLU A 258 8.25 9.84 39.97
N GLY A 259 7.13 9.87 40.69
CA GLY A 259 7.10 10.20 42.13
C GLY A 259 7.45 11.65 42.52
N GLY A 260 7.42 12.60 41.57
CA GLY A 260 7.64 14.03 41.85
C GLY A 260 9.09 14.52 41.84
N ASN A 261 10.08 13.61 41.91
CA ASN A 261 11.51 13.95 41.89
C ASN A 261 12.14 13.68 40.51
N LEU A 262 12.95 14.64 40.03
CA LEU A 262 13.69 14.51 38.78
C LEU A 262 15.07 13.90 39.05
N LYS A 263 15.44 12.83 38.33
CA LYS A 263 16.77 12.20 38.44
C LYS A 263 17.89 13.18 38.06
N TYR A 264 17.65 14.06 37.09
CA TYR A 264 18.61 15.07 36.66
C TYR A 264 17.97 16.46 36.66
N THR A 265 18.51 17.38 37.47
CA THR A 265 18.03 18.77 37.61
C THR A 265 18.57 19.72 36.54
N GLY A 266 19.64 19.34 35.83
CA GLY A 266 20.25 20.14 34.77
C GLY A 266 21.42 19.44 34.09
N MET A 267 22.02 20.09 33.09
CA MET A 267 23.14 19.53 32.31
C MET A 267 24.36 19.18 33.17
N ILE A 268 24.77 20.09 34.04
CA ILE A 268 25.96 19.90 34.89
C ILE A 268 25.72 18.77 35.91
N HIS A 269 24.53 18.74 36.50
CA HIS A 269 24.12 17.66 37.41
C HIS A 269 24.13 16.32 36.67
N ALA A 270 23.54 16.24 35.47
CA ALA A 270 23.54 15.04 34.65
C ALA A 270 24.94 14.54 34.31
N ILE A 271 25.87 15.42 33.92
CA ILE A 271 27.26 15.02 33.63
C ILE A 271 27.91 14.39 34.88
N LYS A 272 27.79 15.05 36.03
CA LYS A 272 28.37 14.57 37.30
C LYS A 272 27.76 13.24 37.73
N THR A 273 26.44 13.11 37.67
CA THR A 273 25.72 11.88 38.06
C THR A 273 26.06 10.72 37.12
N ILE A 274 26.10 10.93 35.80
CA ILE A 274 26.44 9.88 34.84
C ILE A 274 27.89 9.42 35.03
N TYR A 275 28.81 10.35 35.26
CA TYR A 275 30.20 10.03 35.53
C TYR A 275 30.35 9.22 36.84
N ALA A 276 29.65 9.61 37.90
CA ALA A 276 29.70 8.93 39.20
C ALA A 276 29.03 7.54 39.19
N GLU A 277 27.91 7.38 38.50
CA GLU A 277 27.14 6.12 38.48
C GLU A 277 27.66 5.10 37.44
N GLU A 278 28.09 5.56 36.26
CA GLU A 278 28.37 4.67 35.11
C GLU A 278 29.80 4.80 34.56
N GLY A 279 30.59 5.72 35.12
CA GLY A 279 31.97 5.97 34.74
C GLY A 279 32.16 6.77 33.44
N LEU A 280 33.43 7.10 33.14
CA LEU A 280 33.80 8.02 32.06
C LEU A 280 33.33 7.53 30.67
N ARG A 281 33.38 6.23 30.40
CA ARG A 281 33.01 5.66 29.08
C ARG A 281 31.51 5.83 28.76
N ALA A 282 30.66 5.96 29.77
CA ALA A 282 29.22 6.15 29.58
C ALA A 282 28.89 7.46 28.84
N LEU A 283 29.72 8.49 28.98
CA LEU A 283 29.57 9.77 28.30
C LEU A 283 29.76 9.69 26.76
N TRP A 284 30.34 8.60 26.25
CA TRP A 284 30.48 8.35 24.81
C TRP A 284 29.64 7.17 24.31
N LYS A 285 28.68 6.71 25.12
CA LYS A 285 27.77 5.63 24.72
C LYS A 285 26.98 6.04 23.46
N GLY A 286 27.09 5.22 22.40
CA GLY A 286 26.49 5.50 21.09
C GLY A 286 27.34 6.35 20.14
N LEU A 287 28.64 6.52 20.39
CA LEU A 287 29.58 7.18 19.47
C LEU A 287 29.75 6.43 18.14
N LEU A 288 29.82 5.09 18.18
CA LEU A 288 30.05 4.27 16.98
C LEU A 288 28.96 4.47 15.89
N PRO A 289 27.65 4.39 16.19
CA PRO A 289 26.59 4.72 15.22
C PRO A 289 26.57 6.18 14.73
N ARG A 290 27.34 7.08 15.36
CA ARG A 290 27.52 8.47 14.90
C ARG A 290 28.70 8.57 13.95
N LEU A 291 29.83 7.92 14.28
CA LEU A 291 31.01 7.83 13.43
C LEU A 291 30.75 7.06 12.13
N MET A 292 29.76 6.19 12.07
CA MET A 292 29.37 5.53 10.81
C MET A 292 28.65 6.46 9.83
N ARG A 293 28.08 7.58 10.28
CA ARG A 293 27.23 8.45 9.47
C ARG A 293 27.86 9.81 9.19
N ILE A 294 28.37 10.46 10.25
CA ILE A 294 28.79 11.87 10.18
C ILE A 294 30.04 12.05 9.32
N PRO A 295 31.13 11.28 9.51
CA PRO A 295 32.35 11.40 8.69
C PRO A 295 32.13 11.15 7.19
N PRO A 296 31.44 10.07 6.74
CA PRO A 296 31.13 9.89 5.31
C PRO A 296 30.28 11.03 4.74
N GLY A 297 29.34 11.55 5.54
CA GLY A 297 28.47 12.64 5.10
C GLY A 297 29.21 13.95 4.93
N GLN A 298 30.12 14.27 5.86
CA GLN A 298 30.97 15.46 5.73
C GLN A 298 31.95 15.35 4.57
N ALA A 299 32.49 14.15 4.29
CA ALA A 299 33.29 13.89 3.11
C ALA A 299 32.54 14.27 1.81
N ILE A 300 31.34 13.73 1.63
CA ILE A 300 30.51 13.98 0.43
C ILE A 300 30.15 15.46 0.32
N MET A 301 29.67 16.06 1.41
CA MET A 301 29.22 17.45 1.41
C MET A 301 30.37 18.42 1.08
N TRP A 302 31.56 18.23 1.66
CA TRP A 302 32.70 19.10 1.39
C TRP A 302 33.24 18.91 -0.03
N THR A 303 33.30 17.69 -0.55
CA THR A 303 33.70 17.45 -1.94
C THR A 303 32.76 18.14 -2.92
N VAL A 304 31.45 18.03 -2.74
CA VAL A 304 30.46 18.68 -3.62
C VAL A 304 30.51 20.19 -3.48
N ALA A 305 30.63 20.71 -2.26
CA ALA A 305 30.70 22.15 -2.01
C ALA A 305 31.94 22.80 -2.64
N ASP A 306 33.10 22.15 -2.55
CA ASP A 306 34.35 22.66 -3.12
C ASP A 306 34.31 22.64 -4.66
N GLN A 307 33.80 21.57 -5.27
CA GLN A 307 33.67 21.44 -6.73
C GLN A 307 32.68 22.44 -7.35
N LEU A 308 31.53 22.67 -6.70
CA LEU A 308 30.57 23.67 -7.18
C LEU A 308 31.11 25.09 -7.05
N THR A 309 31.94 25.34 -6.04
CA THR A 309 32.58 26.64 -5.88
C THR A 309 33.64 26.87 -6.97
N GLU A 310 34.34 25.83 -7.41
CA GLU A 310 35.31 25.85 -8.51
C GLU A 310 34.66 26.17 -9.87
N ILE A 311 33.59 25.45 -10.24
CA ILE A 311 32.87 25.62 -11.52
C ILE A 311 32.37 27.06 -11.69
N VAL A 312 31.92 27.68 -10.61
CA VAL A 312 31.40 29.06 -10.62
C VAL A 312 32.51 30.09 -10.79
N ILE A 313 33.69 29.87 -10.22
CA ILE A 313 34.84 30.79 -10.35
C ILE A 313 35.34 30.79 -11.80
N VAL A 314 35.36 29.62 -12.46
CA VAL A 314 35.78 29.47 -13.87
C VAL A 314 34.75 30.07 -14.84
N GLY A 315 33.46 30.05 -14.51
CA GLY A 315 32.36 30.55 -15.36
C GLY A 315 32.30 32.06 -15.62
N SER A 316 33.21 32.87 -15.06
CA SER A 316 33.25 34.31 -15.31
C SER A 316 33.80 34.72 -16.69
N ASN A 317 34.26 33.75 -17.52
CA ASN A 317 34.77 33.99 -18.88
C ASN A 317 33.80 33.52 -20.00
N GLY A 318 32.51 33.35 -19.71
CA GLY A 318 31.50 33.17 -20.76
C GLY A 318 31.52 31.84 -21.51
N ILE A 319 32.25 30.82 -21.03
CA ILE A 319 32.19 29.46 -21.59
C ILE A 319 32.09 28.44 -20.44
N VAL A 320 30.92 27.81 -20.31
CA VAL A 320 30.70 26.70 -19.38
C VAL A 320 31.10 25.41 -20.11
N TYR A 321 32.28 24.88 -19.82
CA TYR A 321 32.63 23.50 -20.19
C TYR A 321 32.10 22.55 -19.12
N TRP A 322 31.20 21.66 -19.52
CA TRP A 322 30.87 20.46 -18.74
C TRP A 322 31.91 19.39 -19.08
N PRO A 323 32.82 18.99 -18.17
CA PRO A 323 33.60 17.80 -18.42
C PRO A 323 32.66 16.61 -18.24
N CYS A 324 32.18 16.08 -19.37
CA CYS A 324 31.69 14.71 -19.47
C CYS A 324 32.90 13.78 -19.27
N GLY A 325 33.40 13.71 -18.03
CA GLY A 325 34.47 12.82 -17.61
C GLY A 325 33.87 11.48 -17.22
N TYR A 326 34.00 10.51 -18.11
CA TYR A 326 33.78 9.09 -17.86
C TYR A 326 34.43 8.66 -16.53
N PHE A 327 33.62 8.36 -15.51
CA PHE A 327 34.03 7.46 -14.43
C PHE A 327 33.70 6.03 -14.87
N LYS A 328 34.68 5.39 -15.51
CA LYS A 328 34.66 3.95 -15.78
C LYS A 328 35.03 3.24 -14.48
N LEU A 329 34.02 2.86 -13.71
CA LEU A 329 34.12 1.80 -12.71
C LEU A 329 33.44 0.59 -13.35
N ASP A 330 34.25 -0.37 -13.79
CA ASP A 330 33.79 -1.56 -14.48
C ASP A 330 32.72 -2.28 -13.66
N GLY A 331 31.51 -2.39 -14.22
CA GLY A 331 30.55 -3.45 -13.85
C GLY A 331 29.45 -3.15 -12.83
N ILE A 332 28.91 -1.92 -12.69
CA ILE A 332 27.58 -1.71 -12.07
C ILE A 332 26.82 -0.59 -12.80
N VAL A 333 25.73 -0.94 -13.51
CA VAL A 333 24.81 0.03 -14.10
C VAL A 333 23.96 0.66 -12.99
N ALA A 334 24.32 1.86 -12.55
CA ALA A 334 23.48 2.71 -11.70
C ALA A 334 22.69 3.70 -12.57
N LEU A 335 21.42 3.38 -12.82
CA LEU A 335 20.48 4.33 -13.45
C LEU A 335 20.21 5.48 -12.47
N ASN A 336 20.56 6.70 -12.89
CA ASN A 336 20.31 7.96 -12.21
C ASN A 336 18.82 8.34 -12.33
N PRO A 337 18.04 8.43 -11.23
CA PRO A 337 16.69 8.99 -11.26
C PRO A 337 16.74 10.40 -10.68
N CYS A 338 17.47 11.31 -11.32
CA CYS A 338 17.44 12.74 -10.98
C CYS A 338 16.72 13.51 -12.10
N SER A 339 15.39 13.57 -12.01
CA SER A 339 14.64 14.70 -12.54
C SER A 339 13.43 14.99 -11.65
N GLN A 340 13.15 16.28 -11.49
CA GLN A 340 11.99 16.92 -10.84
C GLN A 340 12.15 17.41 -9.38
N ARG A 341 12.58 18.68 -9.23
CA ARG A 341 11.73 19.84 -8.88
C ARG A 341 12.58 21.07 -8.54
N CYS A 342 12.78 21.96 -9.51
CA CYS A 342 12.87 23.40 -9.24
C CYS A 342 11.44 23.96 -9.38
N ARG A 343 10.97 24.74 -8.40
CA ARG A 343 9.78 25.61 -8.56
C ARG A 343 10.24 27.06 -8.53
N LEU A 344 9.88 27.78 -9.60
CA LEU A 344 9.80 29.24 -9.66
C LEU A 344 8.63 29.73 -8.79
N ILE A 345 8.80 30.94 -8.27
CA ILE A 345 7.96 31.65 -7.30
C ILE A 345 6.70 32.20 -7.99
N GLY A 346 5.53 32.01 -7.36
CA GLY A 346 4.30 32.77 -7.64
C GLY A 346 3.11 31.95 -8.14
N PHE A 347 2.27 31.44 -7.23
CA PHE A 347 0.79 31.28 -7.29
C PHE A 347 0.30 30.74 -5.92
N PRO A 348 -0.92 31.09 -5.45
CA PRO A 348 -1.33 30.94 -4.05
C PRO A 348 -1.77 29.51 -3.68
N ASN A 349 -1.78 29.29 -2.36
CA ASN A 349 -2.10 28.07 -1.64
C ASN A 349 -3.32 27.32 -2.17
N ASP A 350 -3.11 26.09 -2.62
CA ASP A 350 -3.70 24.84 -2.12
C ASP A 350 -3.32 23.70 -3.09
N TYR A 351 -3.46 22.44 -2.68
CA TYR A 351 -3.22 21.20 -3.45
C TYR A 351 -1.78 20.61 -3.44
N ASN A 352 -1.64 19.50 -2.71
CA ASN A 352 -0.54 18.54 -2.85
C ASN A 352 -0.74 17.72 -4.14
N MET A 353 0.14 17.91 -5.12
CA MET A 353 0.06 17.27 -6.44
C MET A 353 1.26 16.36 -6.68
N ALA A 354 1.04 15.09 -7.04
CA ALA A 354 2.08 14.15 -7.49
C ALA A 354 2.27 14.28 -9.00
N ILE A 355 3.52 14.36 -9.47
CA ILE A 355 3.88 14.47 -10.90
C ILE A 355 4.58 13.17 -11.31
N ARG A 356 4.17 12.57 -12.42
CA ARG A 356 4.87 11.47 -13.10
C ARG A 356 5.12 11.90 -14.55
N ALA A 357 6.36 11.82 -15.00
CA ALA A 357 6.71 11.97 -16.41
C ALA A 357 7.21 10.63 -16.95
N HIS A 358 6.80 10.27 -18.16
CA HIS A 358 7.28 9.10 -18.87
C HIS A 358 7.94 9.52 -20.17
N VAL A 359 9.09 8.90 -20.47
CA VAL A 359 9.78 9.03 -21.75
C VAL A 359 9.63 7.69 -22.47
N GLY A 360 9.17 7.73 -23.72
CA GLY A 360 8.95 6.53 -24.52
C GLY A 360 9.20 6.78 -26.01
N VAL A 361 9.63 5.74 -26.71
CA VAL A 361 9.79 5.73 -28.17
C VAL A 361 8.59 4.98 -28.76
N VAL A 362 7.80 5.67 -29.56
CA VAL A 362 6.66 5.08 -30.28
C VAL A 362 6.84 5.37 -31.76
N ARG A 363 6.89 4.32 -32.60
CA ARG A 363 7.10 4.42 -34.06
C ARG A 363 8.35 5.21 -34.48
N GLY A 364 9.46 5.06 -33.75
CA GLY A 364 10.76 5.60 -34.16
C GLY A 364 11.00 7.09 -33.87
N ARG A 365 10.12 7.79 -33.13
CA ARG A 365 10.35 9.17 -32.64
C ARG A 365 10.31 9.25 -31.11
N LEU A 366 11.14 10.13 -30.54
CA LEU A 366 11.24 10.39 -29.10
C LEU A 366 10.11 11.35 -28.67
N ARG A 367 9.26 10.97 -27.71
CA ARG A 367 8.20 11.85 -27.17
C ARG A 367 8.30 11.97 -25.65
N LEU A 368 8.07 13.19 -25.15
CA LEU A 368 8.00 13.50 -23.72
C LEU A 368 6.55 13.81 -23.34
N VAL A 369 5.96 13.03 -22.42
CA VAL A 369 4.56 13.22 -21.98
C VAL A 369 4.51 13.49 -20.48
N GLN A 370 3.91 14.62 -20.11
CA GLN A 370 3.78 15.08 -18.73
C GLN A 370 2.31 15.12 -18.32
N PHE A 371 1.95 14.32 -17.30
CA PHE A 371 0.57 14.19 -16.81
C PHE A 371 0.31 15.05 -15.57
N TYR A 372 -0.84 15.72 -15.55
CA TYR A 372 -1.34 16.48 -14.41
C TYR A 372 -2.60 15.81 -13.84
N ARG A 373 -2.61 15.46 -12.53
CA ARG A 373 -3.79 14.94 -11.83
C ARG A 373 -4.31 15.99 -10.85
N ASN A 374 -5.47 16.59 -11.15
CA ASN A 374 -6.25 17.37 -10.18
C ASN A 374 -7.67 16.78 -10.09
N SER A 375 -8.35 16.98 -8.96
CA SER A 375 -9.46 16.18 -8.45
C SER A 375 -10.69 15.98 -9.36
N ARG A 376 -10.78 16.63 -10.54
CA ARG A 376 -11.88 16.43 -11.50
C ARG A 376 -11.54 16.49 -13.01
N LYS A 377 -10.30 16.71 -13.47
CA LYS A 377 -9.89 16.64 -14.92
C LYS A 377 -8.41 16.26 -15.08
N PHE A 378 -8.03 15.54 -16.14
CA PHE A 378 -6.61 15.39 -16.55
C PHE A 378 -6.34 16.29 -17.74
N VAL A 379 -5.19 16.94 -17.69
CA VAL A 379 -4.56 17.60 -18.84
C VAL A 379 -3.19 16.97 -18.98
N TYR A 380 -2.74 16.69 -20.20
CA TYR A 380 -1.34 16.33 -20.43
C TYR A 380 -0.69 17.29 -21.42
N LYS A 381 0.62 17.48 -21.25
CA LYS A 381 1.48 18.15 -22.24
C LYS A 381 2.27 17.08 -22.98
N ALA A 382 2.14 17.07 -24.30
CA ALA A 382 2.99 16.26 -25.18
C ALA A 382 3.96 17.18 -25.91
N TRP A 383 5.23 16.77 -25.94
CA TRP A 383 6.27 17.42 -26.70
C TRP A 383 6.75 16.47 -27.79
N GLU A 384 6.74 16.94 -29.03
CA GLU A 384 7.18 16.16 -30.19
C GLU A 384 8.41 16.82 -30.82
N LEU A 385 9.44 16.01 -31.09
CA LEU A 385 10.66 16.45 -31.79
C LEU A 385 10.36 16.45 -33.29
N VAL A 386 10.42 17.63 -33.92
CA VAL A 386 10.23 17.78 -35.37
C VAL A 386 11.57 18.12 -35.99
N ASP A 387 11.89 17.46 -37.11
CA ASP A 387 13.09 17.73 -37.92
C ASP A 387 12.71 18.83 -38.92
N GLU A 388 13.22 20.03 -38.72
CA GLU A 388 13.11 21.13 -39.69
C GLU A 388 14.35 21.05 -40.57
N GLY A 389 14.19 20.43 -41.75
CA GLY A 389 15.30 20.20 -42.67
C GLY A 389 15.91 21.52 -43.16
N ASP A 390 17.10 21.84 -42.67
CA ASP A 390 18.18 22.53 -43.38
C ASP A 390 19.51 22.38 -42.62
N ASP A 391 20.63 22.47 -43.34
CA ASP A 391 21.98 21.93 -43.04
C ASP A 391 22.75 22.44 -41.79
N ASN A 392 22.10 22.64 -40.64
CA ASN A 392 22.76 22.71 -39.34
C ASN A 392 21.80 22.23 -38.25
N LYS A 393 22.01 21.00 -37.75
CA LYS A 393 21.09 20.27 -36.85
C LYS A 393 20.69 21.08 -35.61
N MET A 394 19.54 21.74 -35.67
CA MET A 394 18.88 22.41 -34.57
C MET A 394 17.51 21.76 -34.37
N TYR A 395 17.22 21.29 -33.16
CA TYR A 395 15.96 20.61 -32.83
C TYR A 395 15.02 21.59 -32.11
N SER A 396 13.78 21.74 -32.59
CA SER A 396 12.74 22.54 -31.93
C SER A 396 11.67 21.65 -31.29
N TRP A 397 11.04 22.16 -30.22
CA TRP A 397 10.02 21.45 -29.44
C TRP A 397 8.66 22.12 -29.61
N ASN A 398 7.72 21.44 -30.29
CA ASN A 398 6.35 21.96 -30.44
C ASN A 398 5.45 21.54 -29.28
N LEU A 399 4.67 22.49 -28.75
CA LEU A 399 3.73 22.30 -27.65
C LEU A 399 2.29 22.28 -28.16
N SER A 400 1.60 21.16 -27.99
CA SER A 400 0.17 21.03 -28.30
C SER A 400 -0.64 20.71 -27.04
N PHE A 401 -1.79 21.37 -26.89
CA PHE A 401 -2.73 21.15 -25.79
C PHE A 401 -3.89 20.28 -26.29
N VAL A 402 -4.08 19.12 -25.68
CA VAL A 402 -5.22 18.24 -25.96
C VAL A 402 -6.03 18.14 -24.68
N THR A 403 -7.26 18.64 -24.71
CA THR A 403 -8.26 18.45 -23.64
C THR A 403 -9.01 17.17 -23.93
N MET A 404 -8.80 16.13 -23.12
CA MET A 404 -9.65 14.94 -23.14
C MET A 404 -11.01 15.33 -22.55
N SER A 405 -12.08 15.20 -23.33
CA SER A 405 -13.44 15.16 -22.80
C SER A 405 -13.61 13.93 -21.89
N ASP A 406 -14.61 13.98 -21.01
CA ASP A 406 -14.79 13.09 -19.86
C ASP A 406 -15.09 11.61 -20.19
N ASP A 407 -14.85 11.14 -21.42
CA ASP A 407 -15.24 9.80 -21.90
C ASP A 407 -14.16 8.70 -21.80
N GLU A 408 -12.94 8.97 -21.30
CA GLU A 408 -11.87 7.96 -21.30
C GLU A 408 -11.08 7.86 -19.98
N ARG A 409 -11.78 7.68 -18.85
CA ARG A 409 -11.14 7.22 -17.61
C ARG A 409 -11.97 6.27 -16.78
N GLU A 410 -12.43 5.19 -17.39
CA GLU A 410 -12.62 3.92 -16.71
C GLU A 410 -11.26 3.21 -16.68
N GLU A 411 -10.73 2.87 -15.50
CA GLU A 411 -9.95 1.62 -15.41
C GLU A 411 -10.91 0.58 -15.98
N LYS A 412 -10.67 0.06 -17.19
CA LYS A 412 -11.56 -0.96 -17.77
C LYS A 412 -11.71 -2.07 -16.73
N GLU A 413 -12.86 -2.14 -16.06
CA GLU A 413 -13.21 -3.29 -15.25
C GLU A 413 -13.06 -4.49 -16.18
N LEU A 414 -12.20 -5.44 -15.80
CA LEU A 414 -12.01 -6.65 -16.57
C LEU A 414 -13.28 -7.48 -16.43
N ASP A 415 -14.11 -7.41 -17.46
CA ASP A 415 -15.41 -8.04 -17.54
C ASP A 415 -15.36 -9.31 -18.42
N LEU A 416 -16.52 -9.91 -18.64
CA LEU A 416 -16.64 -11.11 -19.48
C LEU A 416 -16.42 -10.85 -20.98
N SER A 417 -16.20 -9.60 -21.42
CA SER A 417 -15.85 -9.31 -22.81
C SER A 417 -14.47 -9.88 -23.18
N SER A 418 -13.60 -10.08 -22.19
CA SER A 418 -12.28 -10.68 -22.36
C SER A 418 -12.32 -12.21 -22.25
N PRO A 419 -11.88 -12.96 -23.30
CA PRO A 419 -11.79 -14.42 -23.23
C PRO A 419 -10.88 -14.94 -22.12
N GLU A 420 -9.86 -14.16 -21.74
CA GLU A 420 -8.95 -14.52 -20.65
C GLU A 420 -9.68 -14.52 -19.29
N VAL A 421 -10.57 -13.55 -19.07
CA VAL A 421 -11.38 -13.45 -17.84
C VAL A 421 -12.33 -14.64 -17.74
N VAL A 422 -13.05 -14.95 -18.83
CA VAL A 422 -13.92 -16.14 -18.90
C VAL A 422 -13.14 -17.42 -18.62
N THR A 423 -11.92 -17.55 -19.15
CA THR A 423 -11.05 -18.72 -18.91
C THR A 423 -10.67 -18.85 -17.44
N LYS A 424 -10.36 -17.74 -16.75
CA LYS A 424 -10.03 -17.73 -15.32
C LYS A 424 -11.24 -18.13 -14.46
N TYR A 425 -12.43 -17.60 -14.75
CA TYR A 425 -13.67 -18.02 -14.08
C TYR A 425 -13.94 -19.51 -14.27
N LYS A 426 -13.86 -20.01 -15.51
CA LYS A 426 -14.09 -21.44 -15.81
C LYS A 426 -13.04 -22.34 -15.18
N GLY A 427 -11.77 -21.93 -15.15
CA GLY A 427 -10.70 -22.65 -14.46
C GLY A 427 -10.92 -22.73 -12.94
N ALA A 428 -11.35 -21.62 -12.32
CA ALA A 428 -11.71 -21.62 -10.89
C ALA A 428 -12.92 -22.51 -10.62
N ALA A 429 -13.93 -22.48 -11.50
CA ALA A 429 -15.13 -23.30 -11.40
C ALA A 429 -14.83 -24.80 -11.52
N GLU A 430 -13.94 -25.19 -12.44
CA GLU A 430 -13.55 -26.58 -12.61
C GLU A 430 -12.87 -27.14 -11.35
N ILE A 431 -11.97 -26.35 -10.74
CA ILE A 431 -11.31 -26.74 -9.49
C ILE A 431 -12.33 -26.91 -8.37
N VAL A 432 -13.24 -25.95 -8.18
CA VAL A 432 -14.19 -26.01 -7.07
C VAL A 432 -15.24 -27.11 -7.26
N ASN A 433 -15.68 -27.39 -8.49
CA ASN A 433 -16.58 -28.52 -8.78
C ASN A 433 -15.93 -29.87 -8.45
N LYS A 434 -14.64 -30.05 -8.78
CA LYS A 434 -13.87 -31.25 -8.43
C LYS A 434 -13.61 -31.35 -6.93
N ALA A 435 -13.34 -30.22 -6.26
CA ALA A 435 -13.19 -30.17 -4.82
C ALA A 435 -14.47 -30.61 -4.10
N LEU A 436 -15.63 -30.13 -4.56
CA LEU A 436 -16.94 -30.52 -4.04
C LEU A 436 -17.19 -32.03 -4.24
N GLN A 437 -16.91 -32.56 -5.42
CA GLN A 437 -17.00 -34.00 -5.71
C GLN A 437 -16.11 -34.83 -4.77
N LEU A 438 -14.87 -34.39 -4.54
CA LEU A 438 -13.94 -35.05 -3.63
C LEU A 438 -14.48 -35.06 -2.20
N VAL A 439 -14.92 -33.91 -1.67
CA VAL A 439 -15.45 -33.82 -0.30
C VAL A 439 -16.69 -34.69 -0.15
N LEU A 440 -17.63 -34.66 -1.11
CA LEU A 440 -18.81 -35.52 -1.10
C LEU A 440 -18.49 -37.01 -1.08
N SER A 441 -17.47 -37.46 -1.83
CA SER A 441 -17.06 -38.88 -1.83
C SER A 441 -16.49 -39.36 -0.49
N GLU A 442 -16.11 -38.43 0.37
CA GLU A 442 -15.50 -38.68 1.69
C GLU A 442 -16.49 -38.44 2.83
N CYS A 443 -17.63 -37.79 2.57
CA CYS A 443 -18.72 -37.65 3.51
C CYS A 443 -19.32 -39.04 3.80
N LYS A 444 -18.95 -39.61 4.95
CA LYS A 444 -19.43 -40.91 5.44
C LYS A 444 -19.80 -40.78 6.92
N PRO A 445 -20.71 -41.61 7.44
CA PRO A 445 -20.99 -41.64 8.87
C PRO A 445 -19.71 -41.79 9.69
N LYS A 446 -19.62 -41.07 10.80
CA LYS A 446 -18.47 -40.93 11.70
C LYS A 446 -17.26 -40.15 11.14
N ALA A 447 -17.32 -39.64 9.92
CA ALA A 447 -16.28 -38.74 9.40
C ALA A 447 -16.29 -37.43 10.19
N LYS A 448 -15.11 -36.94 10.58
CA LYS A 448 -14.99 -35.64 11.27
C LYS A 448 -15.19 -34.49 10.29
N ILE A 449 -16.02 -33.53 10.66
CA ILE A 449 -16.33 -32.38 9.82
C ILE A 449 -15.07 -31.54 9.54
N VAL A 450 -14.22 -31.36 10.55
CA VAL A 450 -12.98 -30.58 10.43
C VAL A 450 -12.02 -31.16 9.38
N ASP A 451 -11.88 -32.49 9.33
CA ASP A 451 -10.99 -33.17 8.37
C ASP A 451 -11.50 -33.01 6.93
N LEU A 452 -12.81 -33.07 6.74
CA LEU A 452 -13.45 -32.85 5.44
C LEU A 452 -13.26 -31.40 4.96
N CYS A 453 -13.44 -30.42 5.86
CA CYS A 453 -13.17 -29.02 5.56
C CYS A 453 -11.70 -28.76 5.18
N GLU A 454 -10.75 -29.34 5.92
CA GLU A 454 -9.32 -29.22 5.60
C GLU A 454 -8.97 -29.89 4.27
N LYS A 455 -9.58 -31.03 3.96
CA LYS A 455 -9.37 -31.75 2.69
C LYS A 455 -9.84 -30.94 1.49
N GLY A 456 -11.02 -30.32 1.56
CA GLY A 456 -11.52 -29.41 0.52
C GLY A 456 -10.60 -28.21 0.30
N ASP A 457 -10.22 -27.51 1.37
CA ASP A 457 -9.32 -26.36 1.29
C ASP A 457 -7.93 -26.72 0.73
N SER A 458 -7.39 -27.87 1.14
CA SER A 458 -6.07 -28.34 0.70
C SER A 458 -6.08 -28.71 -0.77
N TYR A 459 -7.13 -29.39 -1.24
CA TYR A 459 -7.30 -29.71 -2.65
C TYR A 459 -7.33 -28.44 -3.51
N ILE A 460 -8.11 -27.42 -3.13
CA ILE A 460 -8.17 -26.15 -3.86
C ILE A 460 -6.79 -25.48 -3.93
N ARG A 461 -6.05 -25.43 -2.80
CA ARG A 461 -4.70 -24.83 -2.77
C ARG A 461 -3.70 -25.58 -3.67
N GLU A 462 -3.76 -26.92 -3.68
CA GLU A 462 -2.89 -27.75 -4.50
C GLU A 462 -3.17 -27.55 -6.00
N GLN A 463 -4.45 -27.65 -6.40
CA GLN A 463 -4.85 -27.51 -7.81
C GLN A 463 -4.59 -26.11 -8.35
N THR A 464 -4.93 -25.06 -7.58
CA THR A 464 -4.61 -23.68 -7.97
C THR A 464 -3.10 -23.43 -8.04
N GLY A 465 -2.32 -24.05 -7.15
CA GLY A 465 -0.85 -24.04 -7.18
C GLY A 465 -0.27 -24.54 -8.51
N ASN A 466 -0.92 -25.51 -9.15
CA ASN A 466 -0.52 -26.11 -10.43
C ASN A 466 -0.82 -25.23 -11.66
N MET A 467 -1.78 -24.31 -11.58
CA MET A 467 -2.12 -23.41 -12.70
C MET A 467 -1.16 -22.21 -12.78
N TYR A 468 -0.89 -21.67 -13.97
CA TYR A 468 -0.13 -20.41 -14.14
C TYR A 468 1.25 -20.34 -13.46
N LYS A 469 1.95 -21.48 -13.27
CA LYS A 469 3.29 -21.52 -12.62
C LYS A 469 4.34 -20.66 -13.33
N ASN A 470 4.29 -20.61 -14.67
CA ASN A 470 5.27 -19.90 -15.51
C ASN A 470 4.76 -18.52 -15.99
N ALA A 471 3.75 -17.95 -15.35
CA ALA A 471 3.23 -16.65 -15.73
C ALA A 471 4.28 -15.55 -15.50
N LYS A 472 4.43 -14.63 -16.47
CA LYS A 472 5.36 -13.49 -16.38
C LYS A 472 5.05 -12.54 -15.21
N LYS A 473 3.81 -12.56 -14.73
CA LYS A 473 3.34 -11.80 -13.56
C LYS A 473 2.88 -12.78 -12.49
N LYS A 474 3.13 -12.43 -11.22
CA LYS A 474 2.61 -13.18 -10.07
C LYS A 474 1.09 -13.03 -10.06
N ILE A 475 0.38 -14.16 -10.20
CA ILE A 475 -1.09 -14.22 -10.16
C ILE A 475 -1.48 -14.76 -8.78
N GLU A 476 -2.38 -14.03 -8.10
CA GLU A 476 -2.96 -14.47 -6.83
C GLU A 476 -4.07 -15.49 -7.08
N LYS A 477 -4.06 -16.60 -6.35
CA LYS A 477 -4.96 -17.74 -6.57
C LYS A 477 -5.05 -18.58 -5.30
N GLY A 478 -6.17 -19.25 -5.12
CA GLY A 478 -6.40 -20.11 -3.95
C GLY A 478 -7.87 -20.19 -3.57
N VAL A 479 -8.11 -20.38 -2.28
CA VAL A 479 -9.44 -20.45 -1.68
C VAL A 479 -10.06 -19.06 -1.67
N ALA A 480 -11.25 -18.93 -2.27
CA ALA A 480 -12.05 -17.70 -2.25
C ALA A 480 -13.06 -17.70 -1.10
N PHE A 481 -13.62 -18.87 -0.79
CA PHE A 481 -14.48 -19.08 0.37
C PHE A 481 -14.09 -20.41 1.01
N PRO A 482 -13.79 -20.46 2.32
CA PRO A 482 -13.38 -21.69 2.99
C PRO A 482 -14.41 -22.80 2.85
N THR A 483 -13.95 -24.04 2.87
CA THR A 483 -14.85 -25.20 2.89
C THR A 483 -15.64 -25.21 4.20
N CYS A 484 -16.96 -25.20 4.05
CA CYS A 484 -17.94 -25.25 5.13
C CYS A 484 -18.82 -26.47 4.93
N ILE A 485 -19.16 -27.14 6.02
CA ILE A 485 -20.10 -28.27 6.02
C ILE A 485 -21.08 -28.04 7.16
N SER A 486 -22.25 -27.51 6.83
CA SER A 486 -23.31 -27.26 7.81
C SER A 486 -24.26 -28.46 7.84
N VAL A 487 -24.75 -28.86 9.02
CA VAL A 487 -25.54 -30.08 9.19
C VAL A 487 -26.95 -29.75 9.68
N ASN A 488 -27.96 -30.42 9.12
CA ASN A 488 -29.38 -30.35 9.51
C ASN A 488 -29.93 -28.92 9.61
N ASN A 489 -30.24 -28.43 10.82
CA ASN A 489 -30.79 -27.09 11.08
C ASN A 489 -29.73 -25.98 11.04
N THR A 490 -28.44 -26.32 10.98
CA THR A 490 -27.37 -25.34 10.78
C THR A 490 -27.45 -24.80 9.36
N VAL A 491 -27.57 -23.49 9.21
CA VAL A 491 -27.87 -22.84 7.92
C VAL A 491 -26.63 -22.76 7.03
N CYS A 492 -25.55 -22.17 7.52
CA CYS A 492 -24.36 -21.89 6.73
C CYS A 492 -23.11 -21.64 7.60
N HIS A 493 -21.96 -21.54 6.93
CA HIS A 493 -20.67 -21.06 7.47
C HIS A 493 -19.99 -21.94 8.53
N PHE A 494 -20.50 -23.15 8.79
CA PHE A 494 -19.85 -24.05 9.74
C PHE A 494 -18.51 -24.60 9.18
N SER A 495 -17.39 -24.04 9.62
CA SER A 495 -16.03 -24.49 9.31
C SER A 495 -15.21 -24.57 10.61
N PRO A 496 -15.33 -25.65 11.37
CA PRO A 496 -14.85 -25.69 12.75
C PRO A 496 -13.33 -25.59 12.89
N LEU A 497 -12.88 -25.27 14.12
CA LEU A 497 -11.46 -25.25 14.49
C LEU A 497 -10.92 -26.69 14.65
N ALA A 498 -9.60 -26.85 14.65
CA ALA A 498 -8.92 -28.15 14.79
C ALA A 498 -9.26 -28.91 16.09
N SER A 499 -9.75 -28.22 17.12
CA SER A 499 -10.16 -28.80 18.41
C SER A 499 -11.59 -29.34 18.43
N ASP A 500 -12.35 -29.17 17.34
CA ASP A 500 -13.73 -29.62 17.25
C ASP A 500 -13.82 -31.12 16.92
N GLU A 501 -14.75 -31.82 17.57
CA GLU A 501 -14.93 -33.27 17.43
C GLU A 501 -16.25 -33.65 16.73
N SER A 502 -16.95 -32.69 16.11
CA SER A 502 -18.22 -32.95 15.43
C SER A 502 -18.02 -33.94 14.28
N VAL A 503 -18.83 -34.99 14.28
CA VAL A 503 -18.84 -36.05 13.27
C VAL A 503 -20.17 -36.07 12.53
N LEU A 504 -20.14 -36.62 11.32
CA LEU A 504 -21.35 -36.86 10.54
C LEU A 504 -22.08 -38.10 11.01
N GLU A 505 -23.41 -38.08 10.97
CA GLU A 505 -24.27 -39.22 11.27
C GLU A 505 -25.00 -39.71 10.00
N ASP A 506 -25.49 -40.95 10.06
CA ASP A 506 -26.32 -41.49 8.98
C ASP A 506 -27.67 -40.75 8.96
N GLY A 507 -28.13 -40.38 7.76
CA GLY A 507 -29.34 -39.57 7.55
C GLY A 507 -29.14 -38.06 7.65
N ASP A 508 -27.93 -37.57 7.97
CA ASP A 508 -27.66 -36.14 8.06
C ASP A 508 -27.83 -35.42 6.71
N ILE A 509 -28.42 -34.23 6.76
CA ILE A 509 -28.49 -33.30 5.62
C ILE A 509 -27.30 -32.34 5.68
N LEU A 510 -26.35 -32.57 4.78
CA LEU A 510 -25.11 -31.82 4.66
C LEU A 510 -25.26 -30.68 3.64
N LYS A 511 -24.90 -29.47 4.03
CA LYS A 511 -24.74 -28.33 3.13
C LYS A 511 -23.25 -28.04 3.02
N ILE A 512 -22.67 -28.31 1.85
CA ILE A 512 -21.24 -28.10 1.58
C ILE A 512 -21.09 -26.83 0.76
N ASP A 513 -20.40 -25.83 1.27
CA ASP A 513 -20.15 -24.53 0.61
C ASP A 513 -18.64 -24.25 0.53
N MET A 514 -18.16 -23.83 -0.63
CA MET A 514 -16.73 -23.56 -0.89
C MET A 514 -16.53 -22.66 -2.11
N GLY A 515 -15.35 -22.04 -2.19
CA GLY A 515 -15.00 -21.15 -3.28
C GLY A 515 -13.52 -21.19 -3.67
N CYS A 516 -13.26 -20.97 -4.96
CA CYS A 516 -11.93 -20.85 -5.54
C CYS A 516 -11.80 -19.53 -6.31
N HIS A 517 -10.61 -18.92 -6.32
CA HIS A 517 -10.33 -17.78 -7.21
C HIS A 517 -9.02 -17.95 -7.96
N ILE A 518 -8.98 -17.36 -9.16
CA ILE A 518 -7.78 -17.22 -9.99
C ILE A 518 -7.70 -15.76 -10.42
N ASP A 519 -6.59 -15.10 -10.08
CA ASP A 519 -6.36 -13.67 -10.33
C ASP A 519 -7.46 -12.75 -9.75
N GLY A 520 -8.10 -13.21 -8.68
CA GLY A 520 -9.23 -12.51 -8.06
C GLY A 520 -10.60 -12.78 -8.70
N PHE A 521 -10.68 -13.52 -9.81
CA PHE A 521 -11.96 -13.95 -10.38
C PHE A 521 -12.49 -15.17 -9.62
N ILE A 522 -13.68 -15.05 -9.04
CA ILE A 522 -14.20 -15.95 -8.01
C ILE A 522 -15.23 -16.92 -8.61
N ALA A 523 -15.14 -18.19 -8.23
CA ALA A 523 -16.18 -19.19 -8.44
C ALA A 523 -16.53 -19.84 -7.10
N VAL A 524 -17.80 -19.76 -6.71
CA VAL A 524 -18.36 -20.36 -5.49
C VAL A 524 -19.41 -21.39 -5.86
N VAL A 525 -19.51 -22.43 -5.03
CA VAL A 525 -20.49 -23.50 -5.15
C VAL A 525 -20.95 -23.95 -3.78
N ALA A 526 -22.25 -24.16 -3.62
CA ALA A 526 -22.81 -24.89 -2.49
C ALA A 526 -23.82 -25.93 -2.96
N HIS A 527 -23.81 -27.08 -2.28
CA HIS A 527 -24.68 -28.19 -2.59
C HIS A 527 -25.18 -28.84 -1.30
N THR A 528 -26.45 -29.24 -1.32
CA THR A 528 -27.06 -30.00 -0.23
C THR A 528 -27.18 -31.47 -0.60
N HIS A 529 -26.69 -32.34 0.27
CA HIS A 529 -26.67 -33.79 0.10
C HIS A 529 -27.14 -34.47 1.38
N VAL A 530 -27.87 -35.58 1.25
CA VAL A 530 -28.28 -36.40 2.41
C VAL A 530 -27.40 -37.63 2.47
N LEU A 531 -26.81 -37.90 3.65
CA LEU A 531 -26.07 -39.14 3.92
C LEU A 531 -27.01 -40.33 4.03
N HIS A 532 -27.51 -40.80 2.90
CA HIS A 532 -28.43 -41.92 2.84
C HIS A 532 -28.26 -42.68 1.51
N GLU A 533 -28.37 -44.00 1.57
CA GLU A 533 -28.40 -44.86 0.38
C GLU A 533 -29.81 -44.94 -0.19
N GLY A 534 -30.00 -44.45 -1.42
CA GLY A 534 -31.29 -44.49 -2.12
C GLY A 534 -31.95 -43.11 -2.28
N PRO A 535 -33.22 -43.06 -2.73
CA PRO A 535 -33.93 -41.82 -2.94
C PRO A 535 -34.28 -41.14 -1.62
N VAL A 536 -34.03 -39.84 -1.54
CA VAL A 536 -34.42 -39.04 -0.37
C VAL A 536 -35.93 -38.81 -0.39
N THR A 537 -36.60 -39.00 0.74
CA THR A 537 -38.07 -38.85 0.87
C THR A 537 -38.45 -37.86 1.99
N GLY A 538 -39.74 -37.55 2.10
CA GLY A 538 -40.29 -36.74 3.19
C GLY A 538 -39.87 -35.27 3.15
N ARG A 539 -39.82 -34.62 4.32
CA ARG A 539 -39.54 -33.17 4.44
C ARG A 539 -38.13 -32.80 3.98
N ALA A 540 -37.17 -33.71 4.11
CA ALA A 540 -35.82 -33.54 3.56
C ALA A 540 -35.85 -33.44 2.03
N ALA A 541 -36.63 -34.29 1.37
CA ALA A 541 -36.81 -34.23 -0.08
C ALA A 541 -37.53 -32.95 -0.52
N ASP A 542 -38.55 -32.51 0.22
CA ASP A 542 -39.30 -31.29 -0.08
C ASP A 542 -38.39 -30.04 -0.06
N VAL A 543 -37.59 -29.87 0.99
CA VAL A 543 -36.74 -28.69 1.14
C VAL A 543 -35.60 -28.67 0.11
N ILE A 544 -35.01 -29.83 -0.21
CA ILE A 544 -33.98 -29.92 -1.24
C ILE A 544 -34.58 -29.68 -2.63
N ALA A 545 -35.78 -30.22 -2.91
CA ALA A 545 -36.49 -29.97 -4.16
C ALA A 545 -36.87 -28.49 -4.30
N ALA A 546 -37.32 -27.84 -3.21
CA ALA A 546 -37.59 -26.41 -3.18
C ALA A 546 -36.36 -25.58 -3.54
N ALA A 547 -35.20 -25.87 -2.91
CA ALA A 547 -33.94 -25.19 -3.20
C ALA A 547 -33.48 -25.39 -4.65
N ASN A 548 -33.54 -26.62 -5.16
CA ASN A 548 -33.13 -26.94 -6.53
C ASN A 548 -34.04 -26.28 -7.56
N THR A 549 -35.36 -26.33 -7.37
CA THR A 549 -36.30 -25.66 -8.29
C THR A 549 -36.13 -24.14 -8.24
N ALA A 550 -35.94 -23.56 -7.05
CA ALA A 550 -35.71 -22.13 -6.90
C ALA A 550 -34.39 -21.71 -7.57
N ALA A 551 -33.33 -22.52 -7.46
CA ALA A 551 -32.06 -22.30 -8.15
C ALA A 551 -32.22 -22.34 -9.68
N GLU A 552 -33.02 -23.27 -10.23
CA GLU A 552 -33.31 -23.36 -11.66
C GLU A 552 -34.15 -22.19 -12.18
N VAL A 553 -35.13 -21.73 -11.39
CA VAL A 553 -35.91 -20.53 -11.69
C VAL A 553 -35.01 -19.28 -11.65
N ALA A 554 -34.20 -19.12 -10.61
CA ALA A 554 -33.26 -18.02 -10.48
C ALA A 554 -32.27 -17.97 -11.66
N LEU A 555 -31.72 -19.13 -12.07
CA LEU A 555 -30.82 -19.22 -13.23
C LEU A 555 -31.46 -18.69 -14.53
N ARG A 556 -32.78 -18.83 -14.69
CA ARG A 556 -33.53 -18.38 -15.87
C ARG A 556 -33.98 -16.92 -15.79
N LEU A 557 -34.14 -16.39 -14.58
CA LEU A 557 -34.55 -15.01 -14.34
C LEU A 557 -33.37 -14.03 -14.22
N VAL A 558 -32.22 -14.49 -13.74
CA VAL A 558 -30.98 -13.70 -13.69
C VAL A 558 -30.38 -13.64 -15.09
N ARG A 559 -30.83 -12.65 -15.86
CA ARG A 559 -30.41 -12.38 -17.25
C ARG A 559 -30.50 -10.88 -17.53
N PRO A 560 -29.72 -10.37 -18.50
CA PRO A 560 -29.75 -8.95 -18.86
C PRO A 560 -31.16 -8.44 -19.15
N GLY A 561 -31.51 -7.26 -18.65
CA GLY A 561 -32.84 -6.68 -18.83
C GLY A 561 -33.88 -7.06 -17.77
N LYS A 562 -33.53 -7.89 -16.78
CA LYS A 562 -34.40 -8.27 -15.66
C LYS A 562 -33.95 -7.63 -14.36
N ASN A 563 -34.91 -7.47 -13.43
CA ASN A 563 -34.68 -6.83 -12.16
C ASN A 563 -34.42 -7.87 -11.05
N ASN A 564 -33.63 -7.49 -10.03
CA ASN A 564 -33.38 -8.34 -8.86
C ASN A 564 -34.65 -8.67 -8.05
N LYS A 565 -35.65 -7.78 -8.03
CA LYS A 565 -36.94 -8.02 -7.36
C LYS A 565 -37.72 -9.19 -7.95
N ASP A 566 -37.75 -9.32 -9.28
CA ASP A 566 -38.45 -10.42 -9.97
C ASP A 566 -37.93 -11.79 -9.50
N VAL A 567 -36.62 -11.89 -9.29
CA VAL A 567 -35.98 -13.12 -8.78
C VAL A 567 -36.39 -13.38 -7.33
N THR A 568 -36.43 -12.34 -6.51
CA THR A 568 -36.80 -12.39 -5.09
C THR A 568 -38.21 -12.95 -4.90
N GLU A 569 -39.18 -12.43 -5.66
CA GLU A 569 -40.58 -12.87 -5.61
C GLU A 569 -40.73 -14.31 -6.13
N ALA A 570 -40.02 -14.64 -7.21
CA ALA A 570 -40.08 -15.96 -7.82
C ALA A 570 -39.57 -17.07 -6.90
N ILE A 571 -38.41 -16.88 -6.24
CA ILE A 571 -37.85 -17.91 -5.36
C ILE A 571 -38.71 -18.13 -4.10
N GLN A 572 -39.36 -17.07 -3.58
CA GLN A 572 -40.30 -17.19 -2.48
C GLN A 572 -41.55 -17.97 -2.88
N LYS A 573 -42.09 -17.71 -4.08
CA LYS A 573 -43.22 -18.46 -4.62
C LYS A 573 -42.90 -19.94 -4.79
N VAL A 574 -41.69 -20.26 -5.27
CA VAL A 574 -41.22 -21.64 -5.40
C VAL A 574 -41.11 -22.32 -4.04
N ALA A 575 -40.48 -21.68 -3.05
CA ALA A 575 -40.36 -22.28 -1.73
C ALA A 575 -41.74 -22.57 -1.10
N ALA A 576 -42.68 -21.64 -1.23
CA ALA A 576 -44.04 -21.79 -0.74
C ALA A 576 -44.78 -23.00 -1.38
N ALA A 577 -44.51 -23.32 -2.65
CA ALA A 577 -45.10 -24.47 -3.32
C ALA A 577 -44.72 -25.82 -2.69
N TYR A 578 -43.62 -25.87 -1.94
CA TYR A 578 -43.12 -27.05 -1.21
C TYR A 578 -43.36 -26.98 0.31
N ASP A 579 -44.21 -26.07 0.78
CA ASP A 579 -44.36 -25.70 2.20
C ASP A 579 -43.01 -25.40 2.87
N CYS A 580 -42.13 -24.72 2.15
CA CYS A 580 -40.85 -24.26 2.66
C CYS A 580 -40.82 -22.73 2.64
N LYS A 581 -39.90 -22.15 3.40
CA LYS A 581 -39.64 -20.72 3.39
C LYS A 581 -38.22 -20.45 2.92
N ILE A 582 -38.04 -19.34 2.22
CA ILE A 582 -36.70 -18.82 1.94
C ILE A 582 -36.15 -18.22 3.24
N VAL A 583 -34.87 -18.44 3.51
CA VAL A 583 -34.21 -17.94 4.72
C VAL A 583 -33.94 -16.44 4.58
N GLU A 584 -34.34 -15.67 5.59
CA GLU A 584 -34.13 -14.23 5.69
C GLU A 584 -32.64 -13.88 5.84
N GLY A 585 -32.22 -12.76 5.24
CA GLY A 585 -30.84 -12.26 5.34
C GLY A 585 -29.84 -12.88 4.38
N VAL A 586 -30.25 -13.83 3.52
CA VAL A 586 -29.41 -14.36 2.44
C VAL A 586 -29.36 -13.38 1.27
N LEU A 587 -28.17 -13.18 0.72
CA LEU A 587 -27.88 -12.27 -0.39
C LEU A 587 -27.12 -13.01 -1.50
N SER A 588 -27.61 -12.89 -2.73
CA SER A 588 -26.85 -13.28 -3.91
C SER A 588 -26.06 -12.08 -4.42
N HIS A 589 -24.73 -12.18 -4.49
CA HIS A 589 -23.85 -11.05 -4.80
C HIS A 589 -23.37 -11.05 -6.24
N GLN A 590 -23.25 -9.84 -6.82
CA GLN A 590 -22.40 -9.63 -7.98
C GLN A 590 -20.94 -9.91 -7.62
N LEU A 591 -20.24 -10.66 -8.48
CA LEU A 591 -18.82 -10.95 -8.35
C LEU A 591 -18.03 -10.05 -9.29
N LYS A 592 -16.96 -9.44 -8.78
CA LYS A 592 -15.95 -8.73 -9.58
C LYS A 592 -14.55 -9.23 -9.20
N GLN A 593 -13.54 -8.79 -9.95
CA GLN A 593 -12.15 -9.14 -9.65
C GLN A 593 -11.79 -8.67 -8.23
N PHE A 594 -11.42 -9.61 -7.36
CA PHE A 594 -11.14 -9.41 -5.93
C PHE A 594 -12.33 -8.92 -5.08
N VAL A 595 -13.56 -8.98 -5.59
CA VAL A 595 -14.76 -8.55 -4.86
C VAL A 595 -15.77 -9.69 -4.86
N ILE A 596 -15.90 -10.35 -3.71
CA ILE A 596 -16.89 -11.43 -3.51
C ILE A 596 -18.29 -10.88 -3.15
N ASP A 597 -18.35 -9.71 -2.51
CA ASP A 597 -19.61 -9.07 -2.12
C ASP A 597 -19.74 -7.75 -2.89
N GLY A 598 -20.20 -7.84 -4.14
CA GLY A 598 -20.50 -6.66 -4.95
C GLY A 598 -21.75 -5.92 -4.48
N ASN A 599 -21.90 -4.67 -4.92
CA ASN A 599 -23.00 -3.79 -4.50
C ASN A 599 -24.35 -4.17 -5.12
N LYS A 600 -24.37 -4.69 -6.35
CA LYS A 600 -25.59 -5.24 -6.96
C LYS A 600 -25.86 -6.61 -6.33
N VAL A 601 -26.99 -6.72 -5.64
CA VAL A 601 -27.37 -7.95 -4.92
C VAL A 601 -28.82 -8.32 -5.19
N VAL A 602 -29.11 -9.61 -5.12
CA VAL A 602 -30.48 -10.14 -5.05
C VAL A 602 -30.74 -10.51 -3.60
N LEU A 603 -31.75 -9.87 -3.00
CA LEU A 603 -32.17 -10.16 -1.64
C LEU A 603 -33.10 -11.37 -1.64
N SER A 604 -32.86 -12.37 -0.79
CA SER A 604 -33.69 -13.57 -0.79
C SER A 604 -35.09 -13.32 -0.21
N VAL A 605 -35.18 -12.51 0.86
CA VAL A 605 -36.44 -12.08 1.49
C VAL A 605 -36.34 -10.61 1.88
N SER A 606 -37.34 -9.82 1.47
CA SER A 606 -37.46 -8.41 1.85
C SER A 606 -37.92 -8.30 3.31
N SER A 607 -37.12 -7.62 4.14
CA SER A 607 -37.50 -7.26 5.52
C SER A 607 -37.45 -5.73 5.69
N PRO A 608 -38.19 -5.16 6.66
CA PRO A 608 -38.14 -3.71 6.92
C PRO A 608 -36.73 -3.20 7.28
N ASP A 609 -35.93 -4.07 7.90
CA ASP A 609 -34.58 -3.75 8.38
C ASP A 609 -33.51 -3.90 7.28
N THR A 610 -33.79 -4.68 6.23
CA THR A 610 -32.84 -4.99 5.15
C THR A 610 -33.41 -4.58 3.80
N ARG A 611 -33.06 -3.37 3.35
CA ARG A 611 -33.46 -2.84 2.03
C ARG A 611 -32.29 -2.87 1.06
N VAL A 612 -32.56 -3.40 -0.13
CA VAL A 612 -31.64 -3.40 -1.27
C VAL A 612 -32.23 -2.52 -2.37
N ASP A 613 -31.37 -1.80 -3.09
CA ASP A 613 -31.77 -0.99 -4.22
C ASP A 613 -32.16 -1.84 -5.43
N ASP A 614 -33.14 -1.36 -6.18
CA ASP A 614 -33.58 -2.01 -7.40
C ASP A 614 -32.46 -1.96 -8.41
N ALA A 615 -32.04 -3.12 -8.91
CA ALA A 615 -30.93 -3.25 -9.83
C ALA A 615 -31.35 -4.10 -11.03
N GLU A 616 -31.01 -3.61 -12.21
CA GLU A 616 -31.13 -4.36 -13.46
C GLU A 616 -29.83 -5.14 -13.71
N PHE A 617 -30.00 -6.40 -14.12
CA PHE A 617 -28.89 -7.23 -14.57
C PHE A 617 -28.40 -6.76 -15.93
N GLU A 618 -27.08 -6.72 -16.11
CA GLU A 618 -26.43 -6.27 -17.34
C GLU A 618 -25.60 -7.38 -17.99
N GLU A 619 -25.30 -7.22 -19.28
CA GLU A 619 -24.37 -8.11 -19.98
C GLU A 619 -22.95 -7.97 -19.40
N ASN A 620 -22.19 -9.06 -19.46
CA ASN A 620 -20.82 -9.19 -18.97
C ASN A 620 -20.66 -9.14 -17.44
N GLU A 621 -21.75 -9.21 -16.68
CA GLU A 621 -21.73 -9.36 -15.23
C GLU A 621 -21.61 -10.82 -14.78
N VAL A 622 -21.15 -11.04 -13.55
CA VAL A 622 -21.07 -12.36 -12.91
C VAL A 622 -21.78 -12.29 -11.57
N TYR A 623 -22.56 -13.33 -11.24
CA TYR A 623 -23.27 -13.41 -9.97
C TYR A 623 -23.01 -14.75 -9.27
N ALA A 624 -22.88 -14.72 -7.95
CA ALA A 624 -23.05 -15.86 -7.07
C ALA A 624 -24.51 -15.89 -6.61
N ILE A 625 -25.30 -16.78 -7.21
CA ILE A 625 -26.69 -16.99 -6.80
C ILE A 625 -26.70 -17.92 -5.60
N ASP A 626 -27.25 -17.45 -4.49
CA ASP A 626 -27.29 -18.10 -3.20
C ASP A 626 -28.74 -18.30 -2.75
N ILE A 627 -29.17 -19.56 -2.71
CA ILE A 627 -30.53 -19.97 -2.37
C ILE A 627 -30.48 -20.86 -1.14
N VAL A 628 -31.14 -20.41 -0.07
CA VAL A 628 -31.31 -21.19 1.15
C VAL A 628 -32.78 -21.29 1.49
N THR A 629 -33.25 -22.51 1.66
CA THR A 629 -34.64 -22.84 1.99
C THR A 629 -34.68 -23.61 3.30
N SER A 630 -35.76 -23.42 4.06
CA SER A 630 -35.98 -23.99 5.38
C SER A 630 -37.38 -24.61 5.44
N THR A 631 -37.51 -25.74 6.14
CA THR A 631 -38.82 -26.28 6.52
C THR A 631 -39.47 -25.50 7.66
N GLY A 632 -38.68 -24.69 8.38
CA GLY A 632 -39.09 -23.91 9.54
C GLY A 632 -39.61 -22.53 9.18
N ASP A 633 -39.25 -21.52 10.01
CA ASP A 633 -39.77 -20.16 9.87
C ASP A 633 -38.98 -19.27 8.91
N GLY A 634 -37.81 -19.70 8.45
CA GLY A 634 -36.92 -18.91 7.60
C GLY A 634 -36.20 -17.80 8.36
N LYS A 635 -36.15 -17.86 9.69
CA LYS A 635 -35.63 -16.79 10.58
C LYS A 635 -34.48 -17.32 11.43
N PRO A 636 -33.29 -17.41 10.86
CA PRO A 636 -32.19 -18.10 11.49
C PRO A 636 -31.61 -17.24 12.62
N LYS A 637 -31.14 -17.90 13.68
CA LYS A 637 -30.62 -17.23 14.88
C LYS A 637 -29.15 -17.59 15.11
N LEU A 638 -28.40 -16.63 15.61
CA LEU A 638 -27.08 -16.87 16.15
C LEU A 638 -27.21 -17.49 17.55
N LEU A 639 -26.75 -18.74 17.71
CA LEU A 639 -26.80 -19.45 19.00
C LEU A 639 -25.51 -19.26 19.82
N ASP A 640 -24.36 -19.36 19.17
CA ASP A 640 -23.05 -19.19 19.80
C ASP A 640 -22.10 -18.40 18.89
N GLU A 641 -21.69 -17.22 19.35
CA GLU A 641 -20.72 -16.37 18.65
C GLU A 641 -19.37 -17.09 18.44
N LYS A 642 -18.99 -18.00 19.34
CA LYS A 642 -17.70 -18.72 19.28
C LYS A 642 -17.62 -19.69 18.12
N GLN A 643 -18.75 -20.13 17.57
CA GLN A 643 -18.79 -20.96 16.36
C GLN A 643 -18.39 -20.18 15.10
N THR A 644 -18.36 -18.85 15.16
CA THR A 644 -17.93 -18.01 14.04
C THR A 644 -16.43 -18.14 13.82
N THR A 645 -16.04 -18.86 12.79
CA THR A 645 -14.64 -19.07 12.42
C THR A 645 -14.28 -18.41 11.09
N ILE A 646 -15.24 -17.93 10.32
CA ILE A 646 -15.01 -17.36 9.00
C ILE A 646 -15.05 -15.84 9.07
N TYR A 647 -14.04 -15.21 8.49
CA TYR A 647 -13.86 -13.77 8.49
C TYR A 647 -13.39 -13.30 7.12
N LYS A 648 -13.77 -12.08 6.74
CA LYS A 648 -13.23 -11.36 5.59
C LYS A 648 -12.67 -10.03 6.04
N ARG A 649 -11.59 -9.57 5.43
CA ARG A 649 -11.02 -8.27 5.74
C ARG A 649 -11.83 -7.13 5.13
N ALA A 650 -12.16 -6.13 5.95
CA ALA A 650 -12.68 -4.85 5.48
C ALA A 650 -11.50 -3.95 5.04
N VAL A 651 -11.24 -3.90 3.74
CA VAL A 651 -10.09 -3.18 3.17
C VAL A 651 -10.19 -1.66 3.24
N ASP A 652 -11.42 -1.15 3.38
CA ASP A 652 -11.79 0.26 3.53
C ASP A 652 -11.66 0.76 4.97
N LYS A 653 -11.61 -0.15 5.95
CA LYS A 653 -11.51 0.17 7.38
C LYS A 653 -10.06 0.16 7.84
N SER A 654 -9.71 1.14 8.68
CA SER A 654 -8.37 1.28 9.24
C SER A 654 -8.45 1.64 10.71
N TYR A 655 -7.80 0.82 11.54
CA TYR A 655 -7.76 0.98 12.98
C TYR A 655 -6.40 0.54 13.52
N HIS A 656 -5.92 1.26 14.53
CA HIS A 656 -4.65 0.97 15.17
C HIS A 656 -4.84 0.00 16.33
N LEU A 657 -4.74 -1.30 16.03
CA LEU A 657 -4.85 -2.39 17.00
C LEU A 657 -3.90 -2.18 18.21
N LYS A 658 -4.47 -2.22 19.41
CA LYS A 658 -3.80 -1.97 20.70
C LYS A 658 -3.07 -3.21 21.19
N MET A 659 -3.62 -4.40 20.99
CA MET A 659 -3.02 -5.64 21.49
C MET A 659 -1.94 -6.17 20.54
N LYS A 660 -0.87 -6.75 21.11
CA LYS A 660 0.21 -7.36 20.32
C LYS A 660 -0.28 -8.58 19.54
N ALA A 661 -1.15 -9.39 20.14
CA ALA A 661 -1.75 -10.56 19.50
C ALA A 661 -2.56 -10.16 18.26
N SER A 662 -3.43 -9.16 18.37
CA SER A 662 -4.24 -8.66 17.24
C SER A 662 -3.38 -8.10 16.12
N ARG A 663 -2.35 -7.29 16.43
CA ARG A 663 -1.41 -6.81 15.40
C ARG A 663 -0.70 -7.93 14.66
N PHE A 664 -0.32 -9.00 15.36
CA PHE A 664 0.32 -10.17 14.76
C PHE A 664 -0.65 -10.90 13.84
N ILE A 665 -1.85 -11.23 14.34
CA ILE A 665 -2.90 -11.93 13.58
C ILE A 665 -3.34 -11.11 12.38
N PHE A 666 -3.57 -9.81 12.52
CA PHE A 666 -3.94 -8.94 11.41
C PHE A 666 -2.83 -8.82 10.36
N SER A 667 -1.56 -8.83 10.77
CA SER A 667 -0.44 -8.89 9.83
C SER A 667 -0.38 -10.22 9.07
N GLU A 668 -0.66 -11.34 9.74
CA GLU A 668 -0.74 -12.66 9.11
C GLU A 668 -1.90 -12.72 8.10
N ILE A 669 -3.07 -12.23 8.48
CA ILE A 669 -4.25 -12.11 7.59
C ILE A 669 -3.90 -11.27 6.37
N ASN A 670 -3.29 -10.10 6.52
CA ASN A 670 -2.91 -9.25 5.39
C ASN A 670 -1.93 -9.91 4.42
N GLN A 671 -1.12 -10.87 4.88
CA GLN A 671 -0.15 -11.58 4.02
C GLN A 671 -0.76 -12.80 3.34
N LYS A 672 -1.60 -13.56 4.05
CA LYS A 672 -2.20 -14.81 3.55
C LYS A 672 -3.52 -14.60 2.84
N PHE A 673 -4.37 -13.72 3.37
CA PHE A 673 -5.77 -13.52 2.97
C PHE A 673 -6.07 -12.01 2.86
N PRO A 674 -5.44 -11.30 1.91
CA PRO A 674 -5.52 -9.85 1.85
C PRO A 674 -6.94 -9.32 1.58
N ILE A 675 -7.77 -10.10 0.89
CA ILE A 675 -9.11 -9.69 0.43
C ILE A 675 -10.16 -10.81 0.58
N MET A 676 -9.80 -12.07 0.28
CA MET A 676 -10.75 -13.19 0.30
C MET A 676 -11.13 -13.62 1.72
N PRO A 677 -12.39 -14.08 1.94
CA PRO A 677 -12.79 -14.78 3.15
C PRO A 677 -11.85 -15.92 3.53
N PHE A 678 -11.61 -16.09 4.82
CA PHE A 678 -10.72 -17.11 5.37
C PHE A 678 -11.29 -17.69 6.66
N THR A 679 -10.88 -18.92 6.99
CA THR A 679 -11.21 -19.56 8.26
C THR A 679 -10.11 -19.31 9.30
N ALA A 680 -10.48 -19.13 10.56
CA ALA A 680 -9.59 -19.00 11.70
C ALA A 680 -8.71 -20.26 11.89
N ARG A 681 -9.12 -21.42 11.37
CA ARG A 681 -8.32 -22.66 11.33
C ARG A 681 -7.00 -22.48 10.57
N ALA A 682 -6.94 -21.56 9.61
CA ALA A 682 -5.73 -21.29 8.82
C ALA A 682 -4.72 -20.34 9.50
N LEU A 683 -5.03 -19.87 10.72
CA LEU A 683 -4.21 -18.95 11.53
C LEU A 683 -3.52 -19.67 12.69
N GLU A 684 -2.55 -19.00 13.32
CA GLU A 684 -1.89 -19.52 14.53
C GLU A 684 -2.85 -19.57 15.74
N GLU A 685 -3.34 -20.77 16.09
CA GLU A 685 -4.42 -21.02 17.06
C GLU A 685 -4.22 -20.32 18.43
N LYS A 686 -3.00 -20.39 18.99
CA LYS A 686 -2.68 -19.81 20.32
C LYS A 686 -2.94 -18.31 20.42
N ARG A 687 -2.89 -17.59 19.30
CA ARG A 687 -3.02 -16.13 19.24
C ARG A 687 -4.28 -15.68 18.50
N ALA A 688 -4.87 -16.56 17.68
CA ALA A 688 -6.03 -16.26 16.85
C ALA A 688 -7.25 -15.86 17.69
N ARG A 689 -7.61 -16.63 18.73
CA ARG A 689 -8.82 -16.35 19.53
C ARG A 689 -8.85 -14.94 20.12
N LEU A 690 -7.76 -14.51 20.75
CA LEU A 690 -7.69 -13.19 21.37
C LEU A 690 -7.53 -12.07 20.32
N GLY A 691 -6.76 -12.34 19.25
CA GLY A 691 -6.45 -11.36 18.22
C GLY A 691 -7.62 -11.03 17.31
N LEU A 692 -8.48 -12.00 17.01
CA LEU A 692 -9.66 -11.81 16.15
C LEU A 692 -10.73 -10.95 16.83
N VAL A 693 -10.94 -11.09 18.14
CA VAL A 693 -11.95 -10.32 18.89
C VAL A 693 -11.74 -8.82 18.74
N GLU A 694 -10.51 -8.32 18.91
CA GLU A 694 -10.24 -6.88 18.74
C GLU A 694 -10.43 -6.43 17.28
N CYS A 695 -10.06 -7.28 16.31
CA CYS A 695 -10.22 -6.97 14.90
C CYS A 695 -11.69 -6.86 14.49
N VAL A 696 -12.54 -7.75 15.00
CA VAL A 696 -14.00 -7.73 14.75
C VAL A 696 -14.64 -6.54 15.44
N ASN A 697 -14.33 -6.29 16.72
CA ASN A 697 -14.87 -5.17 17.50
C ASN A 697 -14.52 -3.78 16.93
N HIS A 698 -13.55 -3.70 16.03
CA HIS A 698 -13.12 -2.48 15.36
C HIS A 698 -13.33 -2.52 13.85
N ASP A 699 -14.25 -3.38 13.38
CA ASP A 699 -14.70 -3.50 11.99
C ASP A 699 -13.56 -3.73 10.99
N LEU A 700 -12.42 -4.26 11.42
CA LEU A 700 -11.32 -4.63 10.53
C LEU A 700 -11.60 -5.96 9.83
N LEU A 701 -12.41 -6.81 10.46
CA LEU A 701 -12.85 -8.10 9.94
C LEU A 701 -14.37 -8.19 10.01
N GLN A 702 -14.98 -8.53 8.88
CA GLN A 702 -16.39 -8.87 8.77
C GLN A 702 -16.58 -10.36 9.09
N PRO A 703 -17.32 -10.72 10.14
CA PRO A 703 -17.62 -12.11 10.47
C PRO A 703 -18.69 -12.69 9.53
N TYR A 704 -18.58 -13.98 9.23
CA TYR A 704 -19.63 -14.80 8.63
C TYR A 704 -20.17 -15.74 9.71
N PRO A 705 -21.21 -15.33 10.46
CA PRO A 705 -21.70 -16.09 11.60
C PRO A 705 -22.32 -17.42 11.18
N VAL A 706 -22.23 -18.41 12.07
CA VAL A 706 -22.95 -19.68 11.95
C VAL A 706 -24.37 -19.46 12.48
N LEU A 707 -25.35 -19.57 11.60
CA LEU A 707 -26.76 -19.36 11.95
C LEU A 707 -27.49 -20.69 11.99
N HIS A 708 -28.53 -20.77 12.82
CA HIS A 708 -29.31 -21.98 13.05
C HIS A 708 -30.80 -21.72 12.95
N GLU A 709 -31.50 -22.67 12.32
CA GLU A 709 -32.96 -22.83 12.46
C GLU A 709 -33.30 -23.59 13.75
N LYS A 710 -34.60 -23.68 14.04
CA LYS A 710 -35.08 -24.46 15.20
C LYS A 710 -34.61 -25.92 15.10
N PRO A 711 -34.22 -26.55 16.22
CA PRO A 711 -33.87 -27.97 16.22
C PRO A 711 -35.02 -28.82 15.67
N GLY A 712 -34.72 -29.73 14.75
CA GLY A 712 -35.69 -30.58 14.06
C GLY A 712 -36.14 -30.06 12.70
N ASP A 713 -35.92 -28.78 12.38
CA ASP A 713 -36.11 -28.26 11.03
C ASP A 713 -34.92 -28.57 10.12
N PHE A 714 -35.21 -28.72 8.83
CA PHE A 714 -34.22 -28.99 7.80
C PHE A 714 -33.96 -27.76 6.94
N VAL A 715 -32.70 -27.55 6.58
CA VAL A 715 -32.26 -26.46 5.72
C VAL A 715 -31.50 -27.03 4.53
N ALA A 716 -31.86 -26.56 3.33
CA ALA A 716 -31.14 -26.82 2.10
C ALA A 716 -30.54 -25.53 1.52
N HIS A 717 -29.28 -25.63 1.11
CA HIS A 717 -28.45 -24.58 0.55
C HIS A 717 -27.93 -24.99 -0.83
N ILE A 718 -28.24 -24.17 -1.84
CA ILE A 718 -27.74 -24.30 -3.20
C ILE A 718 -27.14 -22.97 -3.62
N LYS A 719 -25.87 -22.99 -3.99
CA LYS A 719 -25.15 -21.81 -4.49
C LYS A 719 -24.42 -22.14 -5.78
N PHE A 720 -24.49 -21.24 -6.75
CA PHE A 720 -23.76 -21.39 -8.01
C PHE A 720 -23.34 -20.05 -8.59
N THR A 721 -22.24 -20.07 -9.33
CA THR A 721 -21.74 -18.94 -10.09
C THR A 721 -22.28 -18.96 -11.52
N VAL A 722 -22.82 -17.84 -11.97
CA VAL A 722 -23.40 -17.64 -13.31
C VAL A 722 -22.74 -16.46 -14.02
N LEU A 723 -22.40 -16.65 -15.30
CA LEU A 723 -21.85 -15.63 -16.18
C LEU A 723 -22.96 -15.11 -17.10
N LEU A 724 -23.20 -13.80 -17.11
CA LEU A 724 -24.18 -13.17 -17.99
C LEU A 724 -23.50 -12.81 -19.31
N MET A 725 -23.43 -13.78 -20.22
CA MET A 725 -22.84 -13.59 -21.54
C MET A 725 -23.89 -13.01 -22.51
N PRO A 726 -23.47 -12.40 -23.64
CA PRO A 726 -24.42 -11.92 -24.67
C PRO A 726 -25.31 -13.03 -25.28
N ASN A 727 -24.93 -14.30 -25.14
CA ASN A 727 -25.72 -15.45 -25.58
C ASN A 727 -26.63 -16.05 -24.48
N GLY A 728 -26.71 -15.40 -23.31
CA GLY A 728 -27.50 -15.82 -22.16
C GLY A 728 -26.66 -16.23 -20.95
N SER A 729 -27.33 -16.77 -19.94
CA SER A 729 -26.75 -17.09 -18.63
C SER A 729 -26.01 -18.43 -18.69
N ASP A 730 -24.72 -18.43 -18.38
CA ASP A 730 -23.84 -19.62 -18.36
C ASP A 730 -23.50 -20.00 -16.91
N ARG A 731 -24.16 -21.04 -16.38
CA ARG A 731 -23.83 -21.62 -15.08
C ARG A 731 -22.52 -22.41 -15.18
N ILE A 732 -21.49 -21.98 -14.45
CA ILE A 732 -20.15 -22.59 -14.50
C ILE A 732 -19.87 -23.56 -13.36
N THR A 733 -20.56 -23.42 -12.23
CA THR A 733 -20.45 -24.33 -11.08
C THR A 733 -21.72 -25.15 -10.93
N SER A 734 -21.57 -26.47 -10.92
CA SER A 734 -22.68 -27.41 -10.79
C SER A 734 -22.19 -28.72 -10.19
N HIS A 735 -23.15 -29.47 -9.66
CA HIS A 735 -22.93 -30.81 -9.14
C HIS A 735 -24.14 -31.70 -9.48
N SER A 736 -23.92 -33.00 -9.55
CA SER A 736 -24.98 -33.98 -9.80
C SER A 736 -25.97 -33.99 -8.65
N LEU A 737 -27.27 -33.90 -8.95
CA LEU A 737 -28.30 -33.91 -7.92
C LEU A 737 -28.60 -35.35 -7.48
N GLN A 738 -28.81 -35.54 -6.18
CA GLN A 738 -29.31 -36.80 -5.62
C GLN A 738 -30.75 -37.05 -6.12
N GLU A 739 -31.16 -38.31 -6.21
CA GLU A 739 -32.54 -38.65 -6.54
C GLU A 739 -33.46 -38.28 -5.38
N LEU A 740 -34.52 -37.52 -5.67
CA LEU A 740 -35.46 -36.99 -4.69
C LEU A 740 -36.88 -37.47 -5.02
N GLN A 741 -37.62 -37.83 -3.97
CA GLN A 741 -39.05 -38.11 -4.04
C GLN A 741 -39.79 -37.14 -3.10
N PRO A 742 -39.96 -35.87 -3.51
CA PRO A 742 -40.68 -34.89 -2.73
C PRO A 742 -42.17 -35.29 -2.63
N THR A 743 -42.78 -34.96 -1.50
CA THR A 743 -44.22 -35.19 -1.27
C THR A 743 -45.09 -34.24 -2.11
N LYS A 744 -44.49 -33.15 -2.59
CA LYS A 744 -45.13 -32.09 -3.36
C LYS A 744 -44.52 -31.95 -4.75
N THR A 745 -45.36 -31.62 -5.71
CA THR A 745 -44.99 -31.31 -7.09
C THR A 745 -45.39 -29.88 -7.42
N VAL A 746 -44.60 -29.22 -8.26
CA VAL A 746 -44.90 -27.85 -8.70
C VAL A 746 -45.98 -27.88 -9.75
N GLU A 747 -47.19 -27.47 -9.37
CA GLU A 747 -48.32 -27.38 -10.30
C GLU A 747 -48.58 -25.97 -10.80
N ASP A 748 -48.08 -24.96 -10.09
CA ASP A 748 -48.30 -23.54 -10.39
C ASP A 748 -47.85 -23.19 -11.83
N PRO A 749 -48.75 -22.60 -12.64
CA PRO A 749 -48.49 -22.34 -14.05
C PRO A 749 -47.39 -21.29 -14.28
N GLU A 750 -47.21 -20.36 -13.34
CA GLU A 750 -46.18 -19.33 -13.44
C GLU A 750 -44.79 -19.92 -13.19
N ILE A 751 -44.66 -20.80 -12.19
CA ILE A 751 -43.39 -21.50 -11.93
C ILE A 751 -43.03 -22.39 -13.13
N LYS A 752 -44.00 -23.11 -13.70
CA LYS A 752 -43.78 -23.89 -14.94
C LYS A 752 -43.36 -23.00 -16.11
N ALA A 753 -43.96 -21.82 -16.26
CA ALA A 753 -43.58 -20.86 -17.28
C ALA A 753 -42.14 -20.37 -17.10
N TRP A 754 -41.70 -20.10 -15.86
CA TRP A 754 -40.31 -19.75 -15.58
C TRP A 754 -39.36 -20.90 -15.90
N LEU A 755 -39.68 -22.13 -15.51
CA LEU A 755 -38.86 -23.32 -15.78
C LEU A 755 -38.74 -23.64 -17.28
N ALA A 756 -39.74 -23.27 -18.08
CA ALA A 756 -39.73 -23.42 -19.54
C ALA A 756 -38.83 -22.40 -20.27
N LEU A 757 -38.38 -21.33 -19.59
CA LEU A 757 -37.48 -20.34 -20.19
C LEU A 757 -36.13 -20.97 -20.55
N ALA A 758 -35.63 -20.67 -21.75
CA ALA A 758 -34.31 -21.08 -22.18
C ALA A 758 -33.22 -20.26 -21.47
N THR A 759 -32.16 -20.92 -21.01
CA THR A 759 -31.01 -20.28 -20.34
C THR A 759 -30.03 -19.65 -21.33
N LYS A 760 -29.95 -20.17 -22.56
CA LYS A 760 -29.11 -19.64 -23.65
C LYS A 760 -29.91 -19.44 -24.93
N SER A 761 -29.61 -18.39 -25.68
CA SER A 761 -30.17 -18.18 -27.01
C SER A 761 -29.55 -19.18 -28.00
N LYS A 762 -30.39 -19.86 -28.79
CA LYS A 762 -29.90 -20.74 -29.87
C LYS A 762 -29.16 -19.88 -30.91
N LYS A 763 -27.88 -20.17 -31.17
CA LYS A 763 -27.14 -19.61 -32.31
C LYS A 763 -27.95 -19.87 -33.58
N LYS A 764 -28.36 -18.82 -34.31
CA LYS A 764 -28.76 -18.96 -35.72
C LYS A 764 -27.55 -19.54 -36.45
N GLY A 765 -27.62 -20.83 -36.80
CA GLY A 765 -26.55 -21.55 -37.47
C GLY A 765 -26.13 -20.82 -38.75
N GLY A 766 -24.82 -20.60 -38.89
CA GLY A 766 -24.21 -20.07 -40.09
C GLY A 766 -24.30 -21.08 -41.23
N GLY A 767 -25.45 -21.13 -41.90
CA GLY A 767 -25.58 -21.74 -43.21
C GLY A 767 -25.05 -20.78 -44.27
N LYS A 768 -23.96 -21.16 -44.94
CA LYS A 768 -23.47 -20.51 -46.17
C LYS A 768 -24.66 -20.33 -47.15
N LYS A 769 -25.09 -19.08 -47.39
CA LYS A 769 -25.85 -18.72 -48.59
C LYS A 769 -25.07 -17.65 -49.36
N LYS A 770 -24.74 -18.00 -50.61
CA LYS A 770 -24.10 -17.17 -51.63
C LYS A 770 -24.78 -15.80 -51.73
N LYS A 771 -23.96 -14.74 -51.81
CA LYS A 771 -24.36 -13.38 -52.23
C LYS A 771 -25.11 -13.44 -53.57
N GLY A 772 -26.34 -12.96 -53.57
CA GLY A 772 -27.09 -12.49 -54.74
C GLY A 772 -27.84 -11.22 -54.33
N LYS A 773 -27.69 -10.15 -55.12
CA LYS A 773 -28.05 -8.76 -54.83
C LYS A 773 -29.45 -8.43 -55.42
N LYS A 774 -30.10 -7.38 -54.86
CA LYS A 774 -31.44 -6.76 -55.16
C LYS A 774 -32.50 -7.19 -54.13
N GLY A 775 -33.37 -6.35 -53.58
CA GLY A 775 -33.79 -4.95 -53.78
C GLY A 775 -34.94 -4.70 -52.79
N GLU A 776 -35.37 -3.44 -52.66
CA GLU A 776 -36.28 -2.87 -51.63
C GLU A 776 -37.67 -3.53 -51.39
N LYS A 777 -38.17 -3.23 -50.17
CA LYS A 777 -39.56 -2.96 -49.71
C LYS A 777 -40.53 -4.10 -49.32
N ALA A 778 -41.24 -3.77 -48.23
CA ALA A 778 -42.66 -4.00 -47.90
C ALA A 778 -42.99 -4.95 -46.74
N ASP A 779 -44.03 -4.51 -46.05
CA ASP A 779 -44.60 -4.88 -44.76
C ASP A 779 -45.60 -6.05 -44.86
N GLU A 780 -46.01 -6.55 -43.69
CA GLU A 780 -47.20 -7.37 -43.37
C GLU A 780 -47.41 -8.77 -44.00
N SER A 781 -47.48 -9.79 -43.13
CA SER A 781 -48.70 -10.61 -42.92
C SER A 781 -48.46 -11.76 -41.93
N ALA A 782 -49.41 -11.92 -41.02
CA ALA A 782 -49.55 -13.05 -40.10
C ALA A 782 -50.17 -14.27 -40.81
N ALA A 783 -49.84 -15.49 -40.36
CA ALA A 783 -50.78 -16.61 -40.27
C ALA A 783 -50.18 -17.80 -39.50
N GLU A 784 -51.07 -18.46 -38.78
CA GLU A 784 -50.95 -19.63 -37.89
C GLU A 784 -50.31 -20.88 -38.52
N ALA A 785 -49.72 -21.72 -37.66
CA ALA A 785 -50.02 -23.17 -37.62
C ALA A 785 -49.47 -23.81 -36.32
N THR A 786 -50.40 -24.35 -35.52
CA THR A 786 -50.20 -25.27 -34.39
C THR A 786 -49.91 -26.72 -34.87
N PRO A 787 -49.51 -27.64 -33.96
CA PRO A 787 -48.57 -28.72 -34.25
C PRO A 787 -49.24 -30.08 -34.53
N MET A 788 -48.47 -31.02 -35.08
CA MET A 788 -48.81 -32.44 -35.06
C MET A 788 -47.65 -33.31 -34.57
N ASP A 789 -48.01 -34.15 -33.60
CA ASP A 789 -47.30 -35.32 -33.08
C ASP A 789 -46.76 -36.27 -34.16
N ALA A 790 -45.68 -36.98 -33.84
CA ALA A 790 -45.71 -38.46 -33.84
C ALA A 790 -44.39 -39.06 -33.31
N THR A 791 -44.61 -39.92 -32.33
CA THR A 791 -43.79 -40.95 -31.72
C THR A 791 -43.06 -41.94 -32.64
N ASN A 792 -42.04 -42.55 -32.03
CA ASN A 792 -41.51 -43.92 -32.19
C ASN A 792 -40.46 -44.22 -33.26
N GLY A 793 -39.43 -44.95 -32.82
CA GLY A 793 -38.55 -45.73 -33.68
C GLY A 793 -37.15 -45.94 -33.10
N ALA A 794 -37.03 -46.87 -32.17
CA ALA A 794 -35.74 -47.49 -31.83
C ALA A 794 -35.17 -48.23 -33.05
N GLU A 795 -33.85 -48.18 -33.25
CA GLU A 795 -33.06 -49.38 -33.55
C GLU A 795 -31.55 -49.11 -33.48
N SER A 796 -30.88 -50.04 -32.83
CA SER A 796 -29.45 -50.25 -32.73
C SER A 796 -28.79 -50.54 -34.08
N GLN A 797 -27.55 -50.07 -34.28
CA GLN A 797 -26.42 -50.84 -34.82
C GLN A 797 -25.19 -49.93 -34.95
N GLY A 798 -24.04 -50.39 -34.45
CA GLY A 798 -22.71 -49.81 -34.70
C GLY A 798 -22.01 -49.25 -33.47
#